data_AF-A0A522NRJ6-F1
#
_entry.id   AF-A0A522NRJ6-F1
#
_cell.length_a   1.000
_cell.length_b   1.000
_cell.length_c   1.000
_cell.angle_alpha   90.00
_cell.angle_beta   90.00
_cell.angle_gamma   90.00
#
_symmetry.space_group_name_H-M   'P 1'
#
loop_
_entity.id
_entity.type
_entity.pdbx_description
1 polymer ?
#
loop_
_entity_poly.entity_id
_entity_poly.type
_entity_poly.pdbx_seq_one_letter_code
_entity_poly.pdbx_strand_id
1 'polypeptide(L)'
;MQMADGLLDAVRVLDLSSGAADAVTRLFADLGADVLKVEPPGGCLGRDALPTLRGASIPFAVHNANKRSAVLDPFDDEDCARFLDLAAQADIVVDAGSDERGAMFGTSGEELAARYAHLVVLSITDFGATGPRSTWRATDPVLYAMCGALSRSGPATGTPVLPPDGIASATAAVQAAWAALAAYYNRLRCGTGDYIDFSWFDAVVMALDPAFGAHGQAAAGTRRTGRWRGRPKNQDAYPIYPCRDGYVRLCVMAPRQWRGLRRWLGEPEDFQDPKYDVIGARFAAWPQISELLQTLFADEAMKDLVAAGQAHGVPIAAVLTPPRILGSEHFQAVGAITDVELVPGVRTSVPTGYFVVDGRRAGFRTPVPAAGYDEPCWRGNPSVVPSTSGRLGDYPFAGLRILDLGIIVAGGELSRLFADLGADVIKVESADYPDGLRQARVGEAMSESFAWTHRNNRGLGLDLRSAEGKKIFGRLVAEADAVFANFKPGTLAALGFSYDELRAINPRIVLAESSAFGDAGPWSARLGYGPLVRATTGVTRLWTSDGAEDEADGARHAFYDATTVFPDHVVGRVTAIAALAALIHRDRAGRGAHVHISQAEVVVNQLDTLYVTQAALSAGIAQIREDTGLHAVCPCAGDDEWCVISIRSDDEWCRATSVFDHLDWAEDPRFATGEARLAHRGELVGLVSAWTRTRTPLRAAELLQSAGVPAGPMNRPPEILEDAQLIARNVYSPMTHPLIENPLPAETGPAPYRHIPPARQAPAPRPGQDTVEICRNVLGMNTADIQRLIDDRVLFGATDDA
;
A
#
# COMPACT_ATOMS: atom_id res chain seq x y z
N MET A 1 -1.29 12.41 34.06
CA MET A 1 -0.52 11.61 33.09
C MET A 1 -0.47 12.45 31.81
N GLN A 2 0.66 13.07 31.51
CA GLN A 2 0.81 13.95 30.35
C GLN A 2 0.58 13.07 29.10
N MET A 3 -0.39 13.43 28.25
CA MET A 3 -0.60 12.70 26.99
C MET A 3 0.71 12.75 26.21
N ALA A 4 1.18 11.61 25.70
CA ALA A 4 2.36 11.59 24.85
C ALA A 4 2.07 12.46 23.61
N ASP A 5 2.92 13.45 23.35
CA ASP A 5 2.83 14.33 22.18
C ASP A 5 2.79 13.47 20.90
N GLY A 6 1.74 13.65 20.09
CA GLY A 6 1.63 12.98 18.80
C GLY A 6 2.77 13.41 17.87
N LEU A 7 3.11 12.57 16.87
CA LEU A 7 4.17 12.92 15.92
C LEU A 7 3.81 14.15 15.08
N LEU A 8 2.52 14.34 14.79
CA LEU A 8 2.00 15.46 13.99
C LEU A 8 1.11 16.43 14.78
N ASP A 9 1.18 16.43 16.10
CA ASP A 9 0.36 17.26 17.02
C ASP A 9 0.40 18.80 16.80
N ALA A 10 1.36 19.33 16.04
CA ALA A 10 1.38 20.74 15.63
C ALA A 10 1.07 20.97 14.14
N VAL A 11 0.59 19.96 13.44
CA VAL A 11 0.13 20.07 12.05
C VAL A 11 -1.37 20.32 12.06
N ARG A 12 -1.80 21.35 11.34
CA ARG A 12 -3.21 21.69 11.14
C ARG A 12 -3.66 21.27 9.74
N VAL A 13 -4.67 20.41 9.67
CA VAL A 13 -5.19 19.90 8.40
C VAL A 13 -6.64 20.33 8.25
N LEU A 14 -6.93 21.12 7.22
CA LEU A 14 -8.30 21.46 6.85
C LEU A 14 -8.80 20.39 5.87
N ASP A 15 -9.84 19.69 6.27
CA ASP A 15 -10.36 18.52 5.57
C ASP A 15 -11.68 18.85 4.87
N LEU A 16 -11.63 18.93 3.54
CA LEU A 16 -12.77 19.10 2.63
C LEU A 16 -13.13 17.80 1.90
N SER A 17 -12.48 16.70 2.27
CA SER A 17 -12.64 15.42 1.60
C SER A 17 -14.00 14.77 1.84
N SER A 18 -14.33 13.81 0.99
CA SER A 18 -15.54 12.99 1.08
C SER A 18 -15.26 11.59 0.55
N GLY A 19 -16.08 10.61 0.97
CA GLY A 19 -15.96 9.23 0.52
C GLY A 19 -14.59 8.64 0.84
N ALA A 20 -13.97 7.96 -0.13
CA ALA A 20 -12.66 7.32 0.05
C ALA A 20 -11.54 8.30 0.43
N ALA A 21 -11.66 9.59 0.08
CA ALA A 21 -10.65 10.59 0.42
C ALA A 21 -10.62 10.91 1.92
N ASP A 22 -11.68 10.59 2.69
CA ASP A 22 -11.70 10.75 4.15
C ASP A 22 -10.58 9.95 4.82
N ALA A 23 -10.17 8.82 4.23
CA ALA A 23 -9.11 7.97 4.77
C ALA A 23 -7.73 8.65 4.72
N VAL A 24 -7.52 9.65 3.86
CA VAL A 24 -6.23 10.35 3.73
C VAL A 24 -5.91 11.13 5.01
N THR A 25 -6.84 11.97 5.44
CA THR A 25 -6.66 12.81 6.63
C THR A 25 -6.81 12.02 7.93
N ARG A 26 -7.43 10.83 7.88
CA ARG A 26 -7.43 9.87 9.00
C ARG A 26 -6.01 9.49 9.43
N LEU A 27 -5.11 9.29 8.46
CA LEU A 27 -3.71 8.93 8.74
C LEU A 27 -2.99 10.04 9.52
N PHE A 28 -3.25 11.31 9.19
CA PHE A 28 -2.70 12.45 9.93
C PHE A 28 -3.30 12.57 11.32
N ALA A 29 -4.62 12.39 11.44
CA ALA A 29 -5.32 12.40 12.73
C ALA A 29 -4.78 11.29 13.65
N ASP A 30 -4.54 10.08 13.14
CA ASP A 30 -3.99 8.96 13.91
C ASP A 30 -2.61 9.29 14.50
N LEU A 31 -1.78 10.03 13.76
CA LEU A 31 -0.46 10.52 14.19
C LEU A 31 -0.52 11.81 15.04
N GLY A 32 -1.71 12.37 15.26
CA GLY A 32 -1.97 13.42 16.24
C GLY A 32 -2.31 14.80 15.67
N ALA A 33 -2.37 14.98 14.34
CA ALA A 33 -2.69 16.28 13.73
C ALA A 33 -4.06 16.84 14.18
N ASP A 34 -4.19 18.17 14.26
CA ASP A 34 -5.48 18.86 14.42
C ASP A 34 -6.18 18.86 13.05
N VAL A 35 -6.98 17.82 12.80
CA VAL A 35 -7.74 17.66 11.56
C VAL A 35 -9.15 18.22 11.77
N LEU A 36 -9.46 19.32 11.10
CA LEU A 36 -10.77 19.96 11.13
C LEU A 36 -11.51 19.68 9.82
N LYS A 37 -12.53 18.81 9.89
CA LYS A 37 -13.45 18.58 8.78
C LYS A 37 -14.46 19.70 8.69
N VAL A 38 -14.55 20.35 7.53
CA VAL A 38 -15.59 21.33 7.23
C VAL A 38 -16.72 20.64 6.48
N GLU A 39 -17.93 20.80 7.00
CA GLU A 39 -19.14 20.21 6.46
C GLU A 39 -20.16 21.30 6.11
N PRO A 40 -20.99 21.12 5.07
CA PRO A 40 -22.10 22.02 4.82
C PRO A 40 -23.21 21.84 5.88
N PRO A 41 -24.19 22.77 5.96
CA PRO A 41 -25.40 22.57 6.74
C PRO A 41 -26.09 21.26 6.36
N GLY A 42 -26.39 20.42 7.36
CA GLY A 42 -26.92 19.06 7.16
C GLY A 42 -25.85 17.96 7.11
N GLY A 43 -24.57 18.31 7.05
CA GLY A 43 -23.45 17.38 7.06
C GLY A 43 -23.05 16.89 5.66
N CYS A 44 -21.94 16.16 5.60
CA CYS A 44 -21.42 15.60 4.35
C CYS A 44 -22.29 14.45 3.80
N LEU A 45 -22.39 14.33 2.47
CA LEU A 45 -22.99 13.16 1.80
C LEU A 45 -22.42 11.82 2.27
N GLY A 46 -21.15 11.78 2.63
CA GLY A 46 -20.50 10.58 3.18
C GLY A 46 -21.15 10.05 4.45
N ARG A 47 -21.87 10.86 5.23
CA ARG A 47 -22.54 10.44 6.47
C ARG A 47 -23.63 9.38 6.23
N ASP A 48 -24.16 9.32 5.02
CA ASP A 48 -25.19 8.37 4.59
C ASP A 48 -24.64 7.24 3.70
N ALA A 49 -23.32 7.21 3.46
CA ALA A 49 -22.69 6.21 2.60
C ALA A 49 -22.88 4.80 3.15
N LEU A 50 -23.17 3.86 2.26
CA LEU A 50 -23.28 2.45 2.58
C LEU A 50 -21.89 1.81 2.77
N PRO A 51 -21.79 0.73 3.57
CA PRO A 51 -22.84 0.18 4.43
C PRO A 51 -23.13 1.05 5.67
N THR A 52 -24.35 0.98 6.18
CA THR A 52 -24.76 1.72 7.40
C THR A 52 -25.08 0.78 8.56
N LEU A 53 -24.73 1.20 9.77
CA LEU A 53 -25.04 0.56 11.04
C LEU A 53 -26.02 1.44 11.83
N ARG A 54 -27.25 0.95 12.07
CA ARG A 54 -28.37 1.74 12.62
C ARG A 54 -28.58 3.08 11.91
N GLY A 55 -28.44 3.07 10.59
CA GLY A 55 -28.62 4.25 9.73
C GLY A 55 -27.40 5.19 9.66
N ALA A 56 -26.34 4.98 10.44
CA ALA A 56 -25.11 5.77 10.34
C ALA A 56 -24.06 5.06 9.46
N SER A 57 -23.39 5.80 8.58
CA SER A 57 -22.38 5.25 7.68
C SER A 57 -21.17 4.67 8.45
N ILE A 58 -20.86 3.40 8.17
CA ILE A 58 -19.65 2.73 8.66
C ILE A 58 -18.38 3.36 8.09
N PRO A 59 -18.20 3.50 6.75
CA PRO A 59 -16.97 4.05 6.20
C PRO A 59 -16.71 5.48 6.71
N PHE A 60 -17.75 6.32 6.78
CA PHE A 60 -17.59 7.67 7.32
C PHE A 60 -17.15 7.66 8.79
N ALA A 61 -17.77 6.82 9.64
CA ALA A 61 -17.43 6.75 11.06
C ALA A 61 -15.99 6.28 11.29
N VAL A 62 -15.51 5.33 10.48
CA VAL A 62 -14.14 4.83 10.58
C VAL A 62 -13.15 5.85 10.01
N HIS A 63 -13.37 6.34 8.79
CA HIS A 63 -12.41 7.23 8.11
C HIS A 63 -12.41 8.65 8.69
N ASN A 64 -13.40 9.05 9.49
CA ASN A 64 -13.41 10.35 10.18
C ASN A 64 -13.18 10.26 11.69
N ALA A 65 -12.83 9.09 12.23
CA ALA A 65 -12.42 9.02 13.64
C ALA A 65 -11.16 9.88 13.89
N ASN A 66 -11.00 10.33 15.13
CA ASN A 66 -9.97 11.30 15.58
C ASN A 66 -10.05 12.71 14.98
N LYS A 67 -10.94 12.97 14.01
CA LYS A 67 -11.15 14.30 13.45
C LYS A 67 -12.13 15.12 14.27
N ARG A 68 -12.06 16.43 14.10
CA ARG A 68 -13.07 17.39 14.54
C ARG A 68 -14.02 17.72 13.39
N SER A 69 -15.23 18.17 13.71
CA SER A 69 -16.24 18.55 12.71
C SER A 69 -16.81 19.93 12.99
N ALA A 70 -16.66 20.84 12.03
CA ALA A 70 -17.33 22.13 12.01
C ALA A 70 -18.28 22.23 10.81
N VAL A 71 -19.36 22.98 10.97
CA VAL A 71 -20.28 23.32 9.87
C VAL A 71 -20.03 24.76 9.46
N LEU A 72 -19.89 24.98 8.16
CA LEU A 72 -19.84 26.30 7.53
C LEU A 72 -20.79 26.30 6.34
N ASP A 73 -21.65 27.31 6.23
CA ASP A 73 -22.56 27.48 5.10
C ASP A 73 -21.83 28.17 3.93
N PRO A 74 -21.64 27.49 2.78
CA PRO A 74 -21.01 28.10 1.61
C PRO A 74 -21.85 29.21 0.96
N PHE A 75 -23.11 29.38 1.39
CA PHE A 75 -23.99 30.46 0.92
C PHE A 75 -24.08 31.64 1.90
N ASP A 76 -23.36 31.59 3.03
CA ASP A 76 -23.23 32.68 3.98
C ASP A 76 -21.86 33.36 3.85
N ASP A 77 -21.87 34.69 3.72
CA ASP A 77 -20.64 35.47 3.49
C ASP A 77 -19.68 35.45 4.70
N GLU A 78 -20.20 35.35 5.93
CA GLU A 78 -19.39 35.28 7.16
C GLU A 78 -18.70 33.91 7.27
N ASP A 79 -19.42 32.84 6.96
CA ASP A 79 -18.87 31.49 6.92
C ASP A 79 -17.85 31.29 5.78
N CYS A 80 -18.07 31.91 4.63
CA CYS A 80 -17.08 31.96 3.55
C CYS A 80 -15.79 32.69 3.99
N ALA A 81 -15.92 33.82 4.69
CA ALA A 81 -14.77 34.52 5.25
C ALA A 81 -14.07 33.66 6.32
N ARG A 82 -14.83 32.99 7.18
CA ARG A 82 -14.31 32.07 8.21
C ARG A 82 -13.54 30.90 7.60
N PHE A 83 -14.05 30.33 6.51
CA PHE A 83 -13.38 29.26 5.77
C PHE A 83 -12.01 29.74 5.25
N LEU A 84 -11.96 30.93 4.63
CA LEU A 84 -10.71 31.51 4.15
C LEU A 84 -9.71 31.80 5.28
N ASP A 85 -10.18 32.23 6.44
CA ASP A 85 -9.35 32.45 7.64
C ASP A 85 -8.79 31.14 8.21
N LEU A 86 -9.57 30.05 8.16
CA LEU A 86 -9.11 28.72 8.54
C LEU A 86 -8.04 28.23 7.57
N ALA A 87 -8.27 28.36 6.26
CA ALA A 87 -7.32 27.98 5.21
C ALA A 87 -6.01 28.78 5.30
N ALA A 88 -6.08 30.09 5.61
CA ALA A 88 -4.91 30.94 5.80
C ALA A 88 -4.00 30.53 6.96
N GLN A 89 -4.52 29.73 7.90
CA GLN A 89 -3.83 29.26 9.11
C GLN A 89 -3.54 27.76 9.10
N ALA A 90 -4.03 27.05 8.08
CA ALA A 90 -3.84 25.62 7.89
C ALA A 90 -2.43 25.33 7.39
N ASP A 91 -1.95 24.13 7.66
CA ASP A 91 -0.70 23.65 7.11
C ASP A 91 -0.90 22.87 5.81
N ILE A 92 -1.98 22.09 5.79
CA ILE A 92 -2.40 21.25 4.68
C ILE A 92 -3.91 21.45 4.48
N VAL A 93 -4.34 21.61 3.24
CA VAL A 93 -5.74 21.44 2.82
C VAL A 93 -5.82 20.17 1.99
N VAL A 94 -6.78 19.30 2.30
CA VAL A 94 -7.13 18.14 1.47
C VAL A 94 -8.51 18.38 0.89
N ASP A 95 -8.60 18.42 -0.44
CA ASP A 95 -9.82 18.66 -1.20
C ASP A 95 -10.09 17.49 -2.15
N ALA A 96 -11.30 16.92 -2.07
CA ALA A 96 -11.75 15.88 -2.98
C ALA A 96 -12.50 16.54 -4.15
N GLY A 97 -11.81 16.68 -5.29
CA GLY A 97 -12.29 17.46 -6.44
C GLY A 97 -13.55 16.93 -7.13
N SER A 98 -14.07 15.75 -6.78
CA SER A 98 -15.34 15.24 -7.33
C SER A 98 -16.57 15.99 -6.82
N ASP A 99 -16.46 16.66 -5.66
CA ASP A 99 -17.55 17.40 -5.01
C ASP A 99 -17.28 18.92 -5.00
N GLU A 100 -16.12 19.37 -5.51
CA GLU A 100 -15.66 20.77 -5.58
C GLU A 100 -16.04 21.63 -4.36
N ARG A 101 -15.87 21.13 -3.14
CA ARG A 101 -16.36 21.84 -1.94
C ARG A 101 -15.69 23.17 -1.72
N GLY A 102 -14.39 23.29 -2.05
CA GLY A 102 -13.75 24.61 -2.09
C GLY A 102 -14.50 25.57 -3.02
N ALA A 103 -14.90 25.10 -4.21
CA ALA A 103 -15.63 25.92 -5.18
C ALA A 103 -17.00 26.34 -4.65
N MET A 104 -17.63 25.55 -3.77
CA MET A 104 -18.85 25.97 -3.06
C MET A 104 -18.59 27.23 -2.20
N PHE A 105 -17.43 27.31 -1.53
CA PHE A 105 -16.98 28.52 -0.81
C PHE A 105 -16.35 29.58 -1.74
N GLY A 106 -16.51 29.46 -3.05
CA GLY A 106 -16.04 30.42 -4.05
C GLY A 106 -14.53 30.42 -4.32
N THR A 107 -13.80 29.34 -4.00
CA THR A 107 -12.36 29.22 -4.28
C THR A 107 -11.94 27.78 -4.58
N SER A 108 -11.15 27.55 -5.63
CA SER A 108 -10.56 26.22 -5.86
C SER A 108 -9.38 25.95 -4.93
N GLY A 109 -9.01 24.68 -4.74
CA GLY A 109 -7.76 24.32 -4.07
C GLY A 109 -6.53 24.93 -4.73
N GLU A 110 -6.56 25.09 -6.06
CA GLU A 110 -5.48 25.73 -6.81
C GLU A 110 -5.34 27.23 -6.46
N GLU A 111 -6.48 27.92 -6.34
CA GLU A 111 -6.55 29.32 -5.93
C GLU A 111 -6.13 29.51 -4.46
N LEU A 112 -6.48 28.58 -3.57
CA LEU A 112 -6.00 28.57 -2.19
C LEU A 112 -4.47 28.46 -2.12
N ALA A 113 -3.87 27.55 -2.90
CA ALA A 113 -2.42 27.40 -2.97
C ALA A 113 -1.74 28.65 -3.56
N ALA A 114 -2.36 29.31 -4.54
CA ALA A 114 -1.85 30.56 -5.11
C ALA A 114 -1.98 31.75 -4.13
N ARG A 115 -3.05 31.77 -3.32
CA ARG A 115 -3.34 32.83 -2.34
C ARG A 115 -2.45 32.72 -1.11
N TYR A 116 -2.18 31.51 -0.63
CA TYR A 116 -1.42 31.26 0.59
C TYR A 116 -0.13 30.50 0.27
N ALA A 117 0.96 31.24 0.08
CA ALA A 117 2.25 30.68 -0.38
C ALA A 117 2.85 29.58 0.52
N HIS A 118 2.42 29.47 1.78
CA HIS A 118 2.86 28.43 2.71
C HIS A 118 2.01 27.16 2.63
N LEU A 119 0.83 27.22 2.03
CA LEU A 119 -0.17 26.16 2.15
C LEU A 119 0.17 24.98 1.22
N VAL A 120 0.13 23.77 1.77
CA VAL A 120 0.13 22.55 0.95
C VAL A 120 -1.32 22.21 0.63
N VAL A 121 -1.66 22.14 -0.64
CA VAL A 121 -3.00 21.76 -1.09
C VAL A 121 -2.92 20.47 -1.88
N LEU A 122 -3.62 19.45 -1.39
CA LEU A 122 -3.79 18.17 -2.04
C LEU A 122 -5.19 18.10 -2.67
N SER A 123 -5.24 18.17 -4.00
CA SER A 123 -6.48 18.03 -4.79
C SER A 123 -6.59 16.61 -5.33
N ILE A 124 -7.60 15.87 -4.88
CA ILE A 124 -7.76 14.44 -5.21
C ILE A 124 -8.91 14.26 -6.20
N THR A 125 -8.63 13.65 -7.34
CA THR A 125 -9.64 13.25 -8.33
C THR A 125 -9.37 11.83 -8.82
N ASP A 126 -10.32 11.22 -9.53
CA ASP A 126 -10.17 9.84 -10.02
C ASP A 126 -8.99 9.71 -10.99
N PHE A 127 -8.88 10.63 -11.95
CA PHE A 127 -7.89 10.56 -13.03
C PHE A 127 -6.96 11.79 -13.09
N GLY A 128 -7.03 12.71 -12.12
CA GLY A 128 -6.27 13.97 -12.16
C GLY A 128 -7.07 15.11 -12.81
N ALA A 129 -6.72 16.35 -12.50
CA ALA A 129 -7.41 17.55 -12.99
C ALA A 129 -7.22 17.80 -14.50
N THR A 130 -6.21 17.17 -15.11
CA THR A 130 -5.83 17.35 -16.51
C THR A 130 -5.71 16.03 -17.26
N GLY A 131 -5.67 16.08 -18.60
CA GLY A 131 -5.52 14.90 -19.46
C GLY A 131 -6.84 14.41 -20.07
N PRO A 132 -6.76 13.45 -21.02
CA PRO A 132 -7.92 13.02 -21.81
C PRO A 132 -9.03 12.33 -21.02
N ARG A 133 -8.76 11.88 -19.78
CA ARG A 133 -9.71 11.18 -18.90
C ARG A 133 -9.96 11.91 -17.59
N SER A 134 -9.61 13.19 -17.46
CA SER A 134 -9.79 13.94 -16.20
C SER A 134 -11.25 13.97 -15.69
N THR A 135 -12.23 13.82 -16.58
CA THR A 135 -13.67 13.78 -16.25
C THR A 135 -14.21 12.36 -16.04
N TRP A 136 -13.39 11.33 -16.19
CA TRP A 136 -13.82 9.95 -15.96
C TRP A 136 -14.03 9.71 -14.47
N ARG A 137 -14.90 8.74 -14.16
CA ARG A 137 -15.19 8.31 -12.80
C ARG A 137 -14.60 6.94 -12.53
N ALA A 138 -14.13 6.73 -11.31
CA ALA A 138 -13.54 5.48 -10.87
C ALA A 138 -14.28 4.89 -9.65
N THR A 139 -14.16 3.59 -9.56
CA THR A 139 -14.41 2.75 -8.39
C THR A 139 -13.21 1.83 -8.25
N ASP A 140 -13.03 1.18 -7.11
CA ASP A 140 -11.99 0.16 -6.93
C ASP A 140 -11.97 -0.87 -8.09
N PRO A 141 -13.12 -1.44 -8.53
CA PRO A 141 -13.18 -2.33 -9.70
C PRO A 141 -12.70 -1.71 -11.01
N VAL A 142 -13.03 -0.44 -11.27
CA VAL A 142 -12.54 0.29 -12.46
C VAL A 142 -11.03 0.51 -12.37
N LEU A 143 -10.51 0.85 -11.18
CA LEU A 143 -9.07 1.01 -10.94
C LEU A 143 -8.33 -0.31 -11.16
N TYR A 144 -8.86 -1.44 -10.68
CA TYR A 144 -8.27 -2.77 -10.91
C TYR A 144 -8.21 -3.15 -12.38
N ALA A 145 -9.24 -2.82 -13.15
CA ALA A 145 -9.25 -3.04 -14.59
C ALA A 145 -8.14 -2.24 -15.27
N MET A 146 -8.05 -0.95 -14.97
CA MET A 146 -7.17 -0.03 -15.68
C MET A 146 -5.71 -0.10 -15.22
N CYS A 147 -5.43 -0.50 -13.97
CA CYS A 147 -4.05 -0.57 -13.45
C CYS A 147 -3.30 -1.86 -13.84
N GLY A 148 -3.98 -2.80 -14.50
CA GLY A 148 -3.39 -4.06 -14.94
C GLY A 148 -3.48 -5.21 -13.92
N ALA A 149 -4.03 -4.97 -12.74
CA ALA A 149 -4.25 -6.02 -11.74
C ALA A 149 -5.25 -7.08 -12.22
N LEU A 150 -6.36 -6.66 -12.81
CA LEU A 150 -7.42 -7.57 -13.26
C LEU A 150 -6.94 -8.54 -14.35
N SER A 151 -6.06 -8.09 -15.26
CA SER A 151 -5.46 -8.96 -16.29
C SER A 151 -4.58 -10.09 -15.75
N ARG A 152 -4.26 -10.06 -14.44
CA ARG A 152 -3.46 -11.06 -13.75
C ARG A 152 -4.25 -11.79 -12.67
N SER A 153 -5.58 -11.64 -12.66
CA SER A 153 -6.45 -12.22 -11.64
C SER A 153 -7.57 -13.06 -12.24
N GLY A 154 -7.81 -14.23 -11.64
CA GLY A 154 -8.78 -15.22 -12.10
C GLY A 154 -8.13 -16.44 -12.77
N PRO A 155 -8.95 -17.37 -13.31
CA PRO A 155 -8.46 -18.57 -14.00
C PRO A 155 -7.60 -18.20 -15.22
N ALA A 156 -6.88 -19.16 -15.83
CA ALA A 156 -6.04 -18.84 -17.00
C ALA A 156 -6.84 -18.36 -18.23
N THR A 157 -8.10 -18.80 -18.33
CA THR A 157 -9.08 -18.49 -19.38
C THR A 157 -10.45 -18.29 -18.73
N GLY A 158 -11.37 -17.57 -19.38
CA GLY A 158 -12.71 -17.32 -18.83
C GLY A 158 -12.80 -15.96 -18.15
N THR A 159 -13.72 -15.76 -17.20
CA THR A 159 -13.92 -14.44 -16.58
C THR A 159 -12.80 -14.09 -15.60
N PRO A 160 -12.16 -12.90 -15.71
CA PRO A 160 -11.26 -12.39 -14.68
C PRO A 160 -11.96 -12.21 -13.34
N VAL A 161 -11.22 -12.32 -12.25
CA VAL A 161 -11.77 -12.18 -10.90
C VAL A 161 -11.34 -10.83 -10.32
N LEU A 162 -12.29 -10.05 -9.83
CA LEU A 162 -11.98 -8.79 -9.18
C LEU A 162 -11.21 -9.03 -7.87
N PRO A 163 -10.15 -8.26 -7.60
CA PRO A 163 -9.60 -8.17 -6.26
C PRO A 163 -10.64 -7.67 -5.24
N PRO A 164 -10.44 -7.92 -3.93
CA PRO A 164 -11.34 -7.46 -2.89
C PRO A 164 -11.52 -5.93 -2.93
N ASP A 165 -12.76 -5.49 -2.80
CA ASP A 165 -13.12 -4.07 -2.81
C ASP A 165 -12.53 -3.33 -1.60
N GLY A 166 -12.15 -2.07 -1.80
CA GLY A 166 -11.54 -1.18 -0.79
C GLY A 166 -10.01 -1.16 -0.79
N ILE A 167 -9.33 -2.20 -1.30
CA ILE A 167 -7.85 -2.24 -1.29
C ILE A 167 -7.25 -1.18 -2.22
N ALA A 168 -7.82 -0.91 -3.39
CA ALA A 168 -7.29 0.09 -4.32
C ALA A 168 -7.42 1.50 -3.76
N SER A 169 -8.61 1.91 -3.31
CA SER A 169 -8.84 3.22 -2.70
C SER A 169 -8.01 3.42 -1.43
N ALA A 170 -7.95 2.44 -0.53
CA ALA A 170 -7.13 2.55 0.68
C ALA A 170 -5.62 2.63 0.36
N THR A 171 -5.15 1.89 -0.65
CA THR A 171 -3.76 2.00 -1.13
C THR A 171 -3.46 3.39 -1.66
N ALA A 172 -4.38 3.93 -2.45
CA ALA A 172 -4.24 5.24 -3.02
C ALA A 172 -4.30 6.34 -1.94
N ALA A 173 -5.10 6.16 -0.88
CA ALA A 173 -5.17 7.08 0.26
C ALA A 173 -3.84 7.15 1.03
N VAL A 174 -3.16 6.01 1.21
CA VAL A 174 -1.79 5.97 1.76
C VAL A 174 -0.82 6.74 0.87
N GLN A 175 -0.89 6.57 -0.46
CA GLN A 175 -0.04 7.32 -1.39
C GLN A 175 -0.31 8.84 -1.34
N ALA A 176 -1.58 9.23 -1.20
CA ALA A 176 -2.00 10.63 -1.07
C ALA A 176 -1.46 11.27 0.21
N ALA A 177 -1.52 10.55 1.34
CA ALA A 177 -0.97 11.01 2.60
C ALA A 177 0.56 11.15 2.54
N TRP A 178 1.25 10.20 1.88
CA TRP A 178 2.69 10.33 1.63
C TRP A 178 3.03 11.56 0.80
N ALA A 179 2.29 11.82 -0.29
CA ALA A 179 2.53 12.96 -1.17
C ALA A 179 2.35 14.31 -0.43
N ALA A 180 1.27 14.46 0.34
CA ALA A 180 1.03 15.66 1.14
C ALA A 180 2.09 15.84 2.23
N LEU A 181 2.52 14.77 2.91
CA LEU A 181 3.53 14.88 3.97
C LEU A 181 4.92 15.21 3.43
N ALA A 182 5.29 14.70 2.25
CA ALA A 182 6.52 15.08 1.55
C ALA A 182 6.53 16.57 1.16
N ALA A 183 5.41 17.08 0.63
CA ALA A 183 5.25 18.51 0.35
C ALA A 183 5.30 19.35 1.63
N TYR A 184 4.65 18.90 2.71
CA TYR A 184 4.72 19.59 4.00
C TYR A 184 6.13 19.63 4.57
N TYR A 185 6.89 18.52 4.48
CA TYR A 185 8.30 18.53 4.88
C TYR A 185 9.13 19.50 4.04
N ASN A 186 8.90 19.55 2.72
CA ASN A 186 9.57 20.52 1.86
C ASN A 186 9.24 21.96 2.25
N ARG A 187 7.97 22.25 2.55
CA ARG A 187 7.52 23.56 3.05
C ARG A 187 8.23 23.95 4.33
N LEU A 188 8.40 23.04 5.29
CA LEU A 188 9.14 23.32 6.52
C LEU A 188 10.60 23.76 6.26
N ARG A 189 11.17 23.36 5.12
CA ARG A 189 12.55 23.67 4.75
C ARG A 189 12.70 24.92 3.90
N CYS A 190 11.85 25.09 2.88
CA CYS A 190 11.95 26.19 1.92
C CYS A 190 10.98 27.35 2.20
N GLY A 191 10.03 27.16 3.12
CA GLY A 191 9.00 28.14 3.49
C GLY A 191 7.83 28.24 2.52
N THR A 192 7.84 27.49 1.41
CA THR A 192 6.79 27.52 0.38
C THR A 192 6.03 26.20 0.37
N GLY A 193 4.70 26.27 0.36
CA GLY A 193 3.80 25.13 0.20
C GLY A 193 3.83 24.59 -1.23
N ASP A 194 2.85 23.77 -1.59
CA ASP A 194 2.76 23.18 -2.93
C ASP A 194 1.31 22.88 -3.30
N TYR A 195 1.02 22.82 -4.60
CA TYR A 195 -0.25 22.31 -5.11
C TYR A 195 0.00 20.94 -5.74
N ILE A 196 -0.78 19.95 -5.31
CA ILE A 196 -0.63 18.55 -5.71
C ILE A 196 -1.90 18.15 -6.49
N ASP A 197 -1.74 17.90 -7.78
CA ASP A 197 -2.81 17.34 -8.64
C ASP A 197 -2.77 15.82 -8.54
N PHE A 198 -3.51 15.27 -7.57
CA PHE A 198 -3.47 13.86 -7.23
C PHE A 198 -4.55 13.06 -7.95
N SER A 199 -4.16 11.91 -8.49
CA SER A 199 -5.06 10.95 -9.16
C SER A 199 -5.08 9.62 -8.41
N TRP A 200 -6.28 9.12 -8.13
CA TRP A 200 -6.47 7.75 -7.64
C TRP A 200 -5.89 6.71 -8.62
N PHE A 201 -6.09 6.90 -9.92
CA PHE A 201 -5.57 6.02 -10.95
C PHE A 201 -4.04 5.94 -10.95
N ASP A 202 -3.34 7.08 -10.97
CA ASP A 202 -1.87 7.11 -10.90
C ASP A 202 -1.37 6.37 -9.65
N ALA A 203 -1.99 6.65 -8.50
CA ALA A 203 -1.61 6.08 -7.23
C ALA A 203 -1.76 4.56 -7.19
N VAL A 204 -2.86 4.01 -7.70
CA VAL A 204 -3.06 2.55 -7.76
C VAL A 204 -2.07 1.90 -8.71
N VAL A 205 -1.80 2.52 -9.86
CA VAL A 205 -0.81 2.05 -10.85
C VAL A 205 0.59 1.95 -10.23
N MET A 206 0.97 2.88 -9.36
CA MET A 206 2.30 2.90 -8.72
C MET A 206 2.39 2.06 -7.44
N ALA A 207 1.30 1.95 -6.66
CA ALA A 207 1.39 1.53 -5.26
C ALA A 207 0.75 0.18 -4.92
N LEU A 208 -0.21 -0.31 -5.71
CA LEU A 208 -0.90 -1.56 -5.40
C LEU A 208 -0.13 -2.78 -5.91
N ASP A 209 -0.06 -2.92 -7.23
CA ASP A 209 0.58 -4.02 -7.94
C ASP A 209 1.28 -3.50 -9.19
N PRO A 210 2.29 -2.63 -9.04
CA PRO A 210 2.88 -1.89 -10.16
C PRO A 210 3.39 -2.82 -11.26
N ALA A 211 3.07 -2.48 -12.50
CA ALA A 211 3.57 -3.18 -13.69
C ALA A 211 5.09 -3.01 -13.85
N PHE A 212 5.62 -1.87 -13.39
CA PHE A 212 7.03 -1.50 -13.43
C PHE A 212 7.48 -1.11 -12.03
N GLY A 213 8.30 -1.97 -11.41
CA GLY A 213 8.63 -1.87 -9.99
C GLY A 213 9.13 -3.20 -9.43
N ALA A 214 9.22 -3.31 -8.10
CA ALA A 214 9.52 -4.59 -7.49
C ALA A 214 8.41 -5.62 -7.74
N HIS A 215 8.82 -6.82 -8.12
CA HIS A 215 7.94 -7.96 -8.26
C HIS A 215 8.20 -8.96 -7.13
N GLY A 216 7.20 -9.78 -6.79
CA GLY A 216 7.38 -10.87 -5.82
C GLY A 216 8.44 -11.88 -6.26
N GLN A 217 9.17 -12.47 -5.31
CA GLN A 217 10.33 -13.34 -5.60
C GLN A 217 10.04 -14.55 -6.50
N ALA A 218 8.78 -15.01 -6.57
CA ALA A 218 8.39 -16.07 -7.51
C ALA A 218 8.60 -15.68 -8.98
N ALA A 219 8.60 -14.37 -9.30
CA ALA A 219 8.83 -13.85 -10.64
C ALA A 219 10.24 -14.17 -11.18
N ALA A 220 11.24 -14.33 -10.30
CA ALA A 220 12.60 -14.70 -10.68
C ALA A 220 12.69 -16.14 -11.21
N GLY A 221 11.77 -17.03 -10.80
CA GLY A 221 11.69 -18.41 -11.26
C GLY A 221 10.90 -18.60 -12.57
N THR A 222 10.25 -17.56 -13.08
CA THR A 222 9.31 -17.64 -14.22
C THR A 222 9.97 -17.16 -15.52
N ARG A 223 9.82 -17.92 -16.61
CA ARG A 223 10.31 -17.51 -17.95
C ARG A 223 9.40 -16.46 -18.58
N ARG A 224 9.96 -15.50 -19.34
CA ARG A 224 9.18 -14.58 -20.18
C ARG A 224 8.41 -15.41 -21.23
N THR A 225 7.10 -15.52 -21.09
CA THR A 225 6.24 -16.09 -22.13
C THR A 225 5.84 -14.97 -23.08
N GLY A 226 6.37 -14.96 -24.30
CA GLY A 226 5.93 -14.02 -25.33
C GLY A 226 4.47 -14.28 -25.74
N ARG A 227 3.73 -13.20 -26.06
CA ARG A 227 2.42 -13.17 -26.74
C ARG A 227 1.20 -13.78 -26.02
N TRP A 228 1.32 -14.34 -24.82
CA TRP A 228 0.14 -14.83 -24.08
C TRP A 228 -0.71 -13.66 -23.59
N ARG A 229 -1.97 -13.59 -24.04
CA ARG A 229 -2.94 -12.54 -23.64
C ARG A 229 -3.91 -12.94 -22.54
N GLY A 230 -3.98 -14.24 -22.22
CA GLY A 230 -4.72 -14.76 -21.07
C GLY A 230 -4.02 -14.48 -19.74
N ARG A 231 -4.61 -14.94 -18.64
CA ARG A 231 -4.01 -14.80 -17.30
C ARG A 231 -2.89 -15.83 -17.08
N PRO A 232 -1.86 -15.50 -16.28
CA PRO A 232 -0.74 -16.43 -16.06
C PRO A 232 -1.19 -17.71 -15.31
N LYS A 233 -0.64 -18.87 -15.69
CA LYS A 233 -0.83 -20.15 -14.96
C LYS A 233 0.07 -20.21 -13.72
N ASN A 234 -0.13 -19.30 -12.78
CA ASN A 234 0.71 -19.16 -11.58
C ASN A 234 -0.09 -19.08 -10.28
N GLN A 235 -1.33 -19.54 -10.30
CA GLN A 235 -2.21 -19.65 -9.11
C GLN A 235 -1.53 -20.41 -7.96
N ASP A 236 -0.59 -21.30 -8.28
CA ASP A 236 0.18 -22.12 -7.35
C ASP A 236 1.62 -21.61 -7.08
N ALA A 237 2.00 -20.41 -7.52
CA ALA A 237 3.34 -19.85 -7.26
C ALA A 237 3.66 -19.78 -5.76
N TYR A 238 2.62 -19.60 -4.94
CA TYR A 238 2.62 -19.71 -3.49
C TYR A 238 1.52 -20.71 -3.08
N PRO A 239 1.85 -22.01 -3.06
CA PRO A 239 0.91 -23.12 -3.08
C PRO A 239 -0.01 -23.12 -1.85
N ILE A 240 -1.28 -23.46 -2.09
CA ILE A 240 -2.31 -23.59 -1.05
C ILE A 240 -2.83 -25.03 -1.07
N TYR A 241 -2.95 -25.61 0.12
CA TYR A 241 -3.33 -27.00 0.31
C TYR A 241 -4.56 -27.11 1.20
N PRO A 242 -5.56 -27.93 0.83
CA PRO A 242 -6.65 -28.27 1.74
C PRO A 242 -6.11 -29.08 2.92
N CYS A 243 -6.74 -28.90 4.07
CA CYS A 243 -6.50 -29.66 5.29
C CYS A 243 -7.84 -29.81 6.04
N ARG A 244 -7.85 -30.51 7.18
CA ARG A 244 -9.08 -30.96 7.87
C ARG A 244 -10.13 -29.87 8.09
N ASP A 245 -9.72 -28.65 8.39
CA ASP A 245 -10.60 -27.53 8.79
C ASP A 245 -10.45 -26.25 7.94
N GLY A 246 -9.84 -26.37 6.75
CA GLY A 246 -9.68 -25.26 5.81
C GLY A 246 -8.51 -25.45 4.84
N TYR A 247 -7.69 -24.41 4.72
CA TYR A 247 -6.52 -24.41 3.83
C TYR A 247 -5.30 -23.80 4.52
N VAL A 248 -4.12 -24.29 4.16
CA VAL A 248 -2.83 -23.68 4.53
C VAL A 248 -2.06 -23.24 3.30
N ARG A 249 -1.32 -22.14 3.42
CA ARG A 249 -0.44 -21.60 2.38
C ARG A 249 1.02 -21.75 2.77
N LEU A 250 1.86 -22.18 1.84
CA LEU A 250 3.32 -22.25 2.01
C LEU A 250 4.03 -21.15 1.21
N CYS A 251 5.17 -20.68 1.74
CA CYS A 251 6.06 -19.76 1.02
C CYS A 251 7.53 -20.15 1.26
N VAL A 252 8.10 -20.97 0.37
CA VAL A 252 9.45 -21.57 0.55
C VAL A 252 10.46 -20.98 -0.45
N MET A 253 11.02 -19.83 -0.08
CA MET A 253 11.86 -19.04 -0.98
C MET A 253 13.36 -19.29 -0.79
N ALA A 254 13.83 -19.39 0.46
CA ALA A 254 15.25 -19.53 0.78
C ALA A 254 15.70 -21.00 0.88
N PRO A 255 16.98 -21.32 0.56
CA PRO A 255 17.52 -22.68 0.71
C PRO A 255 17.29 -23.29 2.10
N ARG A 256 17.45 -22.50 3.17
CA ARG A 256 17.21 -22.94 4.55
C ARG A 256 15.77 -23.40 4.81
N GLN A 257 14.79 -22.74 4.17
CA GLN A 257 13.37 -23.05 4.29
C GLN A 257 13.05 -24.35 3.55
N TRP A 258 13.66 -24.54 2.37
CA TRP A 258 13.55 -25.78 1.61
C TRP A 258 14.09 -26.98 2.39
N ARG A 259 15.28 -26.85 2.99
CA ARG A 259 15.86 -27.91 3.85
C ARG A 259 14.98 -28.19 5.07
N GLY A 260 14.30 -27.17 5.61
CA GLY A 260 13.28 -27.33 6.64
C GLY A 260 12.09 -28.18 6.17
N LEU A 261 11.56 -27.89 4.99
CA LEU A 261 10.44 -28.62 4.40
C LEU A 261 10.80 -30.07 4.09
N ARG A 262 11.99 -30.31 3.52
CA ARG A 262 12.51 -31.67 3.29
C ARG A 262 12.57 -32.51 4.57
N ARG A 263 13.07 -31.94 5.67
CA ARG A 263 13.06 -32.61 6.98
C ARG A 263 11.65 -32.94 7.44
N TRP A 264 10.71 -32.03 7.23
CA TRP A 264 9.30 -32.26 7.59
C TRP A 264 8.67 -33.39 6.77
N LEU A 265 9.05 -33.50 5.48
CA LEU A 265 8.64 -34.56 4.56
C LEU A 265 9.34 -35.91 4.80
N GLY A 266 10.22 -36.04 5.79
CA GLY A 266 10.95 -37.28 6.07
C GLY A 266 12.16 -37.54 5.16
N GLU A 267 12.80 -36.49 4.63
CA GLU A 267 14.02 -36.56 3.81
C GLU A 267 13.92 -37.42 2.53
N PRO A 268 12.92 -37.18 1.65
CA PRO A 268 12.73 -37.97 0.42
C PRO A 268 13.99 -37.98 -0.47
N GLU A 269 14.37 -39.17 -0.96
CA GLU A 269 15.61 -39.41 -1.72
C GLU A 269 15.71 -38.55 -2.99
N ASP A 270 14.61 -38.41 -3.73
CA ASP A 270 14.54 -37.68 -5.01
C ASP A 270 14.85 -36.18 -4.92
N PHE A 271 14.81 -35.63 -3.70
CA PHE A 271 14.89 -34.19 -3.45
C PHE A 271 16.13 -33.77 -2.65
N GLN A 272 17.12 -34.65 -2.46
CA GLN A 272 18.34 -34.38 -1.67
C GLN A 272 19.45 -33.66 -2.44
N ASP A 273 19.35 -33.63 -3.77
CA ASP A 273 20.32 -32.97 -4.65
C ASP A 273 20.41 -31.45 -4.35
N PRO A 274 21.61 -30.87 -4.14
CA PRO A 274 21.81 -29.45 -3.90
C PRO A 274 21.23 -28.52 -4.98
N LYS A 275 20.96 -29.01 -6.20
CA LYS A 275 20.28 -28.22 -7.24
C LYS A 275 18.94 -27.64 -6.77
N TYR A 276 18.25 -28.31 -5.85
CA TYR A 276 16.98 -27.84 -5.29
C TYR A 276 17.13 -26.70 -4.28
N ASP A 277 18.35 -26.27 -3.92
CA ASP A 277 18.55 -25.02 -3.20
C ASP A 277 18.21 -23.80 -4.07
N VAL A 278 18.18 -23.94 -5.40
CA VAL A 278 17.75 -22.91 -6.35
C VAL A 278 16.23 -22.92 -6.53
N ILE A 279 15.59 -21.74 -6.44
CA ILE A 279 14.12 -21.62 -6.50
C ILE A 279 13.52 -22.14 -7.80
N GLY A 280 14.16 -21.89 -8.95
CA GLY A 280 13.69 -22.37 -10.26
C GLY A 280 13.66 -23.90 -10.36
N ALA A 281 14.63 -24.59 -9.75
CA ALA A 281 14.65 -26.06 -9.71
C ALA A 281 13.49 -26.63 -8.89
N ARG A 282 13.15 -25.98 -7.77
CA ARG A 282 11.97 -26.37 -6.96
C ARG A 282 10.66 -26.13 -7.69
N PHE A 283 10.53 -25.02 -8.40
CA PHE A 283 9.33 -24.76 -9.21
C PHE A 283 9.13 -25.82 -10.30
N ALA A 284 10.21 -26.26 -10.95
CA ALA A 284 10.14 -27.31 -11.97
C ALA A 284 9.72 -28.68 -11.39
N ALA A 285 10.10 -28.97 -10.16
CA ALA A 285 9.76 -30.21 -9.44
C ALA A 285 8.52 -30.08 -8.53
N TRP A 286 7.80 -28.95 -8.61
CA TRP A 286 6.68 -28.67 -7.73
C TRP A 286 5.53 -29.68 -7.82
N PRO A 287 5.16 -30.22 -9.01
CA PRO A 287 4.10 -31.24 -9.10
C PRO A 287 4.36 -32.45 -8.19
N GLN A 288 5.60 -32.95 -8.18
CA GLN A 288 5.98 -34.11 -7.38
C GLN A 288 6.07 -33.78 -5.87
N ILE A 289 6.65 -32.62 -5.54
CA ILE A 289 6.68 -32.13 -4.15
C ILE A 289 5.24 -31.97 -3.61
N SER A 290 4.32 -31.54 -4.47
CA SER A 290 2.94 -31.29 -4.11
C SER A 290 2.16 -32.54 -3.72
N GLU A 291 2.47 -33.71 -4.25
CA GLU A 291 1.79 -34.97 -3.88
C GLU A 291 2.13 -35.37 -2.45
N LEU A 292 3.40 -35.19 -2.06
CA LEU A 292 3.86 -35.44 -0.70
C LEU A 292 3.19 -34.50 0.31
N LEU A 293 3.06 -33.21 -0.05
CA LEU A 293 2.43 -32.22 0.81
C LEU A 293 0.93 -32.44 0.97
N GLN A 294 0.23 -32.80 -0.10
CA GLN A 294 -1.20 -33.14 -0.01
C GLN A 294 -1.43 -34.30 0.97
N THR A 295 -0.60 -35.34 0.89
CA THR A 295 -0.66 -36.48 1.81
C THR A 295 -0.37 -36.06 3.25
N LEU A 296 0.66 -35.24 3.47
CA LEU A 296 1.03 -34.78 4.82
C LEU A 296 -0.03 -33.88 5.45
N PHE A 297 -0.78 -33.11 4.67
CA PHE A 297 -1.67 -32.06 5.19
C PHE A 297 -3.14 -32.46 5.29
N ALA A 298 -3.58 -33.49 4.55
CA ALA A 298 -5.01 -33.79 4.37
C ALA A 298 -5.80 -33.92 5.68
N ASP A 299 -5.29 -34.66 6.66
CA ASP A 299 -5.99 -34.97 7.92
C ASP A 299 -5.61 -34.04 9.09
N GLU A 300 -4.71 -33.10 8.87
CA GLU A 300 -4.17 -32.21 9.89
C GLU A 300 -4.99 -30.92 10.01
N ALA A 301 -5.02 -30.33 11.23
CA ALA A 301 -5.65 -29.03 11.42
C ALA A 301 -4.74 -27.90 10.93
N MET A 302 -5.32 -26.80 10.44
CA MET A 302 -4.55 -25.59 10.09
C MET A 302 -3.62 -25.14 11.22
N LYS A 303 -4.11 -25.16 12.47
CA LYS A 303 -3.32 -24.75 13.64
C LYS A 303 -2.10 -25.65 13.85
N ASP A 304 -2.28 -26.96 13.73
CA ASP A 304 -1.25 -27.96 13.97
C ASP A 304 -0.19 -27.92 12.86
N LEU A 305 -0.62 -27.77 11.60
CA LEU A 305 0.27 -27.55 10.46
C LEU A 305 1.09 -26.26 10.61
N VAL A 306 0.47 -25.17 11.05
CA VAL A 306 1.18 -23.90 11.26
C VAL A 306 2.22 -24.03 12.37
N ALA A 307 1.90 -24.72 13.46
CA ALA A 307 2.85 -24.99 14.54
C ALA A 307 4.00 -25.90 14.09
N ALA A 308 3.70 -26.97 13.36
CA ALA A 308 4.70 -27.90 12.82
C ALA A 308 5.64 -27.20 11.82
N GLY A 309 5.10 -26.44 10.86
CA GLY A 309 5.93 -25.70 9.91
C GLY A 309 6.88 -24.71 10.60
N GLN A 310 6.42 -24.02 11.66
CA GLN A 310 7.28 -23.16 12.47
C GLN A 310 8.43 -23.94 13.13
N ALA A 311 8.15 -25.10 13.72
CA ALA A 311 9.17 -25.96 14.33
C ALA A 311 10.23 -26.42 13.31
N HIS A 312 9.84 -26.60 12.04
CA HIS A 312 10.74 -27.00 10.96
C HIS A 312 11.42 -25.82 10.24
N GLY A 313 11.11 -24.57 10.59
CA GLY A 313 11.61 -23.37 9.90
C GLY A 313 10.99 -23.16 8.51
N VAL A 314 9.79 -23.69 8.29
CA VAL A 314 9.00 -23.59 7.06
C VAL A 314 7.98 -22.45 7.21
N PRO A 315 8.00 -21.43 6.33
CA PRO A 315 6.99 -20.39 6.33
C PRO A 315 5.64 -20.94 5.84
N ILE A 316 4.68 -20.98 6.75
CA ILE A 316 3.33 -21.51 6.55
C ILE A 316 2.31 -20.63 7.27
N ALA A 317 1.11 -20.48 6.69
CA ALA A 317 0.01 -19.73 7.25
C ALA A 317 -1.33 -20.44 7.05
N ALA A 318 -2.23 -20.30 8.01
CA ALA A 318 -3.64 -20.65 7.83
C ALA A 318 -4.31 -19.62 6.91
N VAL A 319 -5.17 -20.09 6.01
CA VAL A 319 -6.03 -19.24 5.17
C VAL A 319 -7.30 -18.92 5.97
N LEU A 320 -7.32 -17.77 6.63
CA LEU A 320 -8.38 -17.35 7.53
C LEU A 320 -9.48 -16.57 6.79
N THR A 321 -10.69 -16.54 7.35
CA THR A 321 -11.78 -15.66 6.90
C THR A 321 -11.80 -14.37 7.73
N PRO A 322 -12.37 -13.26 7.23
CA PRO A 322 -12.48 -12.02 8.00
C PRO A 322 -13.09 -12.20 9.42
N PRO A 323 -14.18 -12.97 9.63
CA PRO A 323 -14.69 -13.20 10.99
C PRO A 323 -13.72 -13.94 11.92
N ARG A 324 -12.92 -14.90 11.42
CA ARG A 324 -11.91 -15.61 12.24
C ARG A 324 -10.78 -14.69 12.70
N ILE A 325 -10.51 -13.62 11.95
CA ILE A 325 -9.46 -12.65 12.26
C ILE A 325 -9.89 -11.72 13.39
N LEU A 326 -11.15 -11.30 13.39
CA LEU A 326 -11.74 -10.51 14.48
C LEU A 326 -11.59 -11.22 15.84
N GLY A 327 -11.76 -12.54 15.86
CA GLY A 327 -11.55 -13.38 17.05
C GLY A 327 -10.12 -13.89 17.27
N SER A 328 -9.13 -13.43 16.49
CA SER A 328 -7.76 -13.93 16.59
C SER A 328 -7.05 -13.43 17.84
N GLU A 329 -6.44 -14.37 18.58
CA GLU A 329 -5.61 -14.07 19.76
C GLU A 329 -4.54 -13.01 19.47
N HIS A 330 -3.97 -13.02 18.26
CA HIS A 330 -2.89 -12.10 17.93
C HIS A 330 -3.36 -10.65 17.83
N PHE A 331 -4.35 -10.37 16.98
CA PHE A 331 -4.84 -9.00 16.76
C PHE A 331 -5.43 -8.40 18.04
N GLN A 332 -6.04 -9.23 18.89
CA GLN A 332 -6.52 -8.85 20.22
C GLN A 332 -5.34 -8.53 21.16
N ALA A 333 -4.32 -9.40 21.23
CA ALA A 333 -3.17 -9.21 22.11
C ALA A 333 -2.34 -7.95 21.78
N VAL A 334 -2.25 -7.57 20.51
CA VAL A 334 -1.54 -6.34 20.08
C VAL A 334 -2.43 -5.10 20.01
N GLY A 335 -3.72 -5.21 20.36
CA GLY A 335 -4.69 -4.12 20.32
C GLY A 335 -4.95 -3.56 18.91
N ALA A 336 -4.69 -4.35 17.87
CA ALA A 336 -4.94 -3.97 16.47
C ALA A 336 -6.43 -3.93 16.13
N ILE A 337 -7.25 -4.56 16.97
CA ILE A 337 -8.71 -4.48 16.94
C ILE A 337 -9.14 -3.99 18.32
N THR A 338 -10.10 -3.06 18.37
CA THR A 338 -10.61 -2.50 19.62
C THR A 338 -12.13 -2.41 19.58
N ASP A 339 -12.78 -2.63 20.73
CA ASP A 339 -14.23 -2.48 20.86
C ASP A 339 -14.56 -1.04 21.27
N VAL A 340 -15.20 -0.31 20.37
CA VAL A 340 -15.56 1.11 20.56
C VAL A 340 -17.03 1.33 20.27
N GLU A 341 -17.57 2.41 20.83
CA GLU A 341 -18.83 2.97 20.34
C GLU A 341 -18.53 3.70 19.04
N LEU A 342 -18.78 3.03 17.92
CA LEU A 342 -18.47 3.58 16.58
C LEU A 342 -19.53 4.60 16.16
N VAL A 343 -20.79 4.30 16.45
CA VAL A 343 -21.95 5.17 16.21
C VAL A 343 -22.79 5.24 17.49
N PRO A 344 -23.60 6.30 17.70
CA PRO A 344 -24.32 6.49 18.95
C PRO A 344 -25.12 5.26 19.39
N GLY A 345 -24.80 4.76 20.58
CA GLY A 345 -25.45 3.61 21.21
C GLY A 345 -25.09 2.24 20.63
N VAL A 346 -24.09 2.13 19.76
CA VAL A 346 -23.66 0.85 19.15
C VAL A 346 -22.17 0.64 19.32
N ARG A 347 -21.81 -0.42 20.06
CA ARG A 347 -20.44 -0.89 20.19
C ARG A 347 -20.15 -1.99 19.19
N THR A 348 -19.02 -1.91 18.51
CA THR A 348 -18.52 -2.94 17.59
C THR A 348 -17.00 -2.95 17.59
N SER A 349 -16.42 -4.05 17.12
CA SER A 349 -14.97 -4.18 16.96
C SER A 349 -14.52 -3.42 15.71
N VAL A 350 -13.49 -2.60 15.85
CA VAL A 350 -12.93 -1.80 14.75
C VAL A 350 -11.41 -2.00 14.66
N PRO A 351 -10.82 -2.01 13.45
CA PRO A 351 -9.39 -1.86 13.30
C PRO A 351 -8.89 -0.55 13.91
N THR A 352 -7.81 -0.63 14.68
CA THR A 352 -7.36 0.53 15.48
C THR A 352 -6.51 1.50 14.66
N GLY A 353 -5.99 1.17 13.48
CA GLY A 353 -5.05 2.00 12.72
C GLY A 353 -3.69 1.35 12.53
N TYR A 354 -2.82 2.02 11.77
CA TYR A 354 -1.60 1.44 11.21
C TYR A 354 -0.37 1.50 12.12
N PHE A 355 -0.33 2.45 13.06
CA PHE A 355 0.94 2.93 13.61
C PHE A 355 1.21 2.43 15.03
N VAL A 356 2.46 2.03 15.27
CA VAL A 356 3.04 1.89 16.61
C VAL A 356 4.24 2.84 16.70
N VAL A 357 4.21 3.74 17.67
CA VAL A 357 5.22 4.77 17.92
C VAL A 357 5.74 4.61 19.35
N ASP A 358 7.04 4.44 19.51
CA ASP A 358 7.72 4.21 20.80
C ASP A 358 7.03 3.10 21.63
N GLY A 359 6.64 2.01 20.97
CA GLY A 359 5.95 0.87 21.58
C GLY A 359 4.48 1.12 21.95
N ARG A 360 3.90 2.27 21.55
CA ARG A 360 2.51 2.63 21.82
C ARG A 360 1.73 2.77 20.53
N ARG A 361 0.51 2.22 20.50
CA ARG A 361 -0.36 2.35 19.33
C ARG A 361 -0.79 3.80 19.11
N ALA A 362 -0.68 4.26 17.87
CA ALA A 362 -1.20 5.52 17.37
C ALA A 362 -2.27 5.22 16.31
N GLY A 363 -3.52 5.55 16.63
CA GLY A 363 -4.68 5.06 15.91
C GLY A 363 -5.98 5.64 16.47
N PHE A 364 -7.10 4.93 16.30
CA PHE A 364 -8.44 5.26 16.78
C PHE A 364 -8.43 5.58 18.27
N ARG A 365 -8.84 6.80 18.64
CA ARG A 365 -8.99 7.28 20.02
C ARG A 365 -10.39 7.81 20.29
N THR A 366 -10.93 8.57 19.35
CA THR A 366 -12.27 9.15 19.46
C THR A 366 -13.09 8.85 18.21
N PRO A 367 -14.38 8.48 18.35
CA PRO A 367 -15.28 8.36 17.20
C PRO A 367 -15.46 9.74 16.54
N VAL A 368 -15.95 9.73 15.30
CA VAL A 368 -16.33 10.98 14.63
C VAL A 368 -17.47 11.68 15.40
N PRO A 369 -17.39 12.99 15.65
CA PRO A 369 -18.50 13.70 16.30
C PRO A 369 -19.66 13.96 15.33
N ALA A 370 -20.78 14.41 15.90
CA ALA A 370 -21.90 14.94 15.11
C ALA A 370 -21.44 16.14 14.26
N ALA A 371 -22.11 16.37 13.13
CA ALA A 371 -21.79 17.51 12.27
C ALA A 371 -21.91 18.82 13.06
N GLY A 372 -20.87 19.66 13.01
CA GLY A 372 -20.86 20.97 13.68
C GLY A 372 -20.74 20.91 15.20
N TYR A 373 -20.29 19.77 15.74
CA TYR A 373 -20.03 19.64 17.18
C TYR A 373 -18.89 20.54 17.67
N ASP A 374 -17.90 20.80 16.81
CA ASP A 374 -16.75 21.65 17.11
C ASP A 374 -16.90 23.05 16.51
N GLU A 375 -16.38 24.05 17.21
CA GLU A 375 -16.23 25.40 16.67
C GLU A 375 -15.23 25.43 15.49
N PRO A 376 -15.46 26.28 14.46
CA PRO A 376 -14.59 26.44 13.29
C PRO A 376 -13.33 27.25 13.64
N CYS A 377 -12.47 26.69 14.51
CA CYS A 377 -11.20 27.30 14.93
C CYS A 377 -10.10 26.26 15.18
N TRP A 378 -8.83 26.66 15.07
CA TRP A 378 -7.69 25.80 15.40
C TRP A 378 -7.48 25.71 16.93
N ARG A 379 -7.18 24.52 17.46
CA ARG A 379 -6.97 24.31 18.91
C ARG A 379 -5.52 24.54 19.35
N GLY A 380 -4.55 24.19 18.51
CA GLY A 380 -3.12 24.37 18.81
C GLY A 380 -2.60 25.73 18.36
N ASN A 381 -1.46 26.19 18.90
CA ASN A 381 -0.66 27.25 18.29
C ASN A 381 0.12 26.67 17.10
N PRO A 382 0.36 27.44 16.02
CA PRO A 382 1.06 26.90 14.86
C PRO A 382 2.50 26.54 15.23
N SER A 383 3.05 25.51 14.59
CA SER A 383 4.49 25.23 14.66
C SER A 383 5.27 26.49 14.27
N VAL A 384 6.23 26.90 15.10
CA VAL A 384 7.21 27.91 14.70
C VAL A 384 8.09 27.27 13.63
N VAL A 385 7.98 27.76 12.38
CA VAL A 385 8.85 27.33 11.29
C VAL A 385 10.28 27.74 11.66
N PRO A 386 11.25 26.80 11.77
CA PRO A 386 12.65 27.14 11.93
C PRO A 386 13.14 28.03 10.77
N SER A 387 14.30 28.66 10.92
CA SER A 387 14.93 29.36 9.81
C SER A 387 15.05 28.43 8.58
N THR A 388 14.53 28.86 7.44
CA THR A 388 14.54 28.11 6.18
C THR A 388 15.95 27.65 5.84
N SER A 389 16.14 26.35 5.60
CA SER A 389 17.44 25.74 5.30
C SER A 389 17.59 25.32 3.84
N GLY A 390 16.48 25.24 3.07
CA GLY A 390 16.45 24.83 1.66
C GLY A 390 15.99 25.93 0.72
N ARG A 391 16.12 25.70 -0.60
CA ARG A 391 15.62 26.59 -1.65
C ARG A 391 14.41 25.97 -2.34
N LEU A 392 13.55 26.83 -2.89
CA LEU A 392 12.46 26.40 -3.75
C LEU A 392 13.04 25.66 -4.98
N GLY A 393 12.47 24.50 -5.31
CA GLY A 393 12.94 23.63 -6.39
C GLY A 393 14.04 22.63 -5.98
N ASP A 394 14.55 22.68 -4.74
CA ASP A 394 15.34 21.57 -4.19
C ASP A 394 14.46 20.35 -3.89
N TYR A 395 15.09 19.18 -3.78
CA TYR A 395 14.40 17.96 -3.37
C TYR A 395 14.02 17.99 -1.87
N PRO A 396 12.82 17.50 -1.49
CA PRO A 396 12.32 17.57 -0.11
C PRO A 396 13.28 17.03 0.95
N PHE A 397 13.99 15.94 0.65
CA PHE A 397 14.85 15.22 1.60
C PHE A 397 16.34 15.44 1.35
N ALA A 398 16.71 16.41 0.53
CA ALA A 398 18.12 16.75 0.28
C ALA A 398 18.86 17.03 1.60
N GLY A 399 19.91 16.28 1.90
CA GLY A 399 20.68 16.44 3.14
C GLY A 399 20.23 15.55 4.30
N LEU A 400 19.15 14.76 4.15
CA LEU A 400 18.88 13.63 5.04
C LEU A 400 19.80 12.46 4.66
N ARG A 401 20.34 11.76 5.66
CA ARG A 401 21.08 10.50 5.49
C ARG A 401 20.32 9.34 6.13
N ILE A 402 20.11 8.27 5.37
CA ILE A 402 19.34 7.12 5.81
C ILE A 402 20.18 5.85 5.63
N LEU A 403 20.26 5.02 6.67
CA LEU A 403 20.88 3.70 6.59
C LEU A 403 19.79 2.65 6.34
N ASP A 404 19.84 2.01 5.18
CA ASP A 404 18.84 1.06 4.74
C ASP A 404 19.31 -0.39 4.90
N LEU A 405 18.75 -1.07 5.89
CA LEU A 405 18.89 -2.50 6.15
C LEU A 405 17.72 -3.31 5.60
N GLY A 406 16.76 -2.65 4.96
CA GLY A 406 15.59 -3.27 4.35
C GLY A 406 15.97 -4.32 3.32
N ILE A 407 15.11 -5.32 3.14
CA ILE A 407 15.25 -6.36 2.14
C ILE A 407 13.94 -6.57 1.40
N ILE A 408 14.04 -7.15 0.21
CA ILE A 408 12.90 -7.54 -0.62
C ILE A 408 12.06 -6.29 -0.97
N VAL A 409 10.74 -6.45 -1.14
CA VAL A 409 9.88 -5.41 -1.70
C VAL A 409 9.65 -4.28 -0.70
N ALA A 410 9.11 -4.59 0.49
CA ALA A 410 8.77 -3.57 1.49
C ALA A 410 9.97 -2.71 1.93
N GLY A 411 11.15 -3.32 2.08
CA GLY A 411 12.38 -2.63 2.47
C GLY A 411 12.89 -1.70 1.37
N GLY A 412 13.03 -2.22 0.14
CA GLY A 412 13.45 -1.42 -1.00
C GLY A 412 12.44 -0.30 -1.32
N GLU A 413 11.15 -0.56 -1.17
CA GLU A 413 10.10 0.44 -1.37
C GLU A 413 10.26 1.62 -0.40
N LEU A 414 10.44 1.33 0.89
CA LEU A 414 10.59 2.36 1.92
C LEU A 414 11.78 3.27 1.62
N SER A 415 12.95 2.71 1.30
CA SER A 415 14.15 3.52 1.10
C SER A 415 14.10 4.31 -0.22
N ARG A 416 13.55 3.72 -1.28
CA ARG A 416 13.31 4.38 -2.58
C ARG A 416 12.50 5.66 -2.45
N LEU A 417 11.41 5.64 -1.66
CA LEU A 417 10.53 6.80 -1.50
C LEU A 417 11.30 8.04 -1.00
N PHE A 418 12.31 7.84 -0.15
CA PHE A 418 13.17 8.92 0.32
C PHE A 418 14.29 9.26 -0.68
N ALA A 419 14.90 8.27 -1.33
CA ALA A 419 15.98 8.47 -2.29
C ALA A 419 15.52 9.23 -3.55
N ASP A 420 14.33 8.88 -4.07
CA ASP A 420 13.67 9.55 -5.21
C ASP A 420 13.46 11.04 -4.95
N LEU A 421 13.22 11.40 -3.68
CA LEU A 421 13.03 12.77 -3.20
C LEU A 421 14.29 13.34 -2.51
N GLY A 422 15.47 12.83 -2.85
CA GLY A 422 16.77 13.47 -2.63
C GLY A 422 17.53 13.09 -1.36
N ALA A 423 17.06 12.13 -0.56
CA ALA A 423 17.82 11.63 0.58
C ALA A 423 19.10 10.89 0.15
N ASP A 424 20.16 10.99 0.95
CA ASP A 424 21.36 10.15 0.87
C ASP A 424 21.08 8.80 1.52
N VAL A 425 20.56 7.86 0.73
CA VAL A 425 20.23 6.51 1.19
C VAL A 425 21.42 5.58 0.96
N ILE A 426 21.93 5.00 2.05
CA ILE A 426 23.01 4.02 2.05
C ILE A 426 22.41 2.64 2.29
N LYS A 427 22.29 1.85 1.22
CA LYS A 427 21.88 0.45 1.28
C LYS A 427 23.03 -0.39 1.85
N VAL A 428 22.85 -0.91 3.06
CA VAL A 428 23.83 -1.76 3.73
C VAL A 428 23.51 -3.22 3.43
N GLU A 429 24.50 -3.96 2.94
CA GLU A 429 24.35 -5.36 2.55
C GLU A 429 25.55 -6.22 2.98
N SER A 430 25.27 -7.51 3.19
CA SER A 430 26.28 -8.54 3.48
C SER A 430 26.52 -9.39 2.23
N ALA A 431 27.76 -9.79 1.99
CA ALA A 431 28.10 -10.70 0.89
C ALA A 431 27.47 -12.10 1.07
N ASP A 432 27.33 -12.55 2.33
CA ASP A 432 26.74 -13.85 2.66
C ASP A 432 25.20 -13.83 2.64
N TYR A 433 24.60 -12.65 2.79
CA TYR A 433 23.16 -12.45 2.87
C TYR A 433 22.75 -11.22 2.04
N PRO A 434 22.89 -11.28 0.70
CA PRO A 434 22.47 -10.19 -0.16
C PRO A 434 20.95 -9.99 -0.11
N ASP A 435 20.48 -8.82 -0.50
CA ASP A 435 19.04 -8.60 -0.68
C ASP A 435 18.48 -9.64 -1.68
N GLY A 436 17.35 -10.26 -1.31
CA GLY A 436 16.65 -11.21 -2.15
C GLY A 436 16.18 -10.64 -3.50
N LEU A 437 16.02 -9.32 -3.65
CA LEU A 437 15.75 -8.70 -4.95
C LEU A 437 16.93 -8.77 -5.91
N ARG A 438 18.17 -9.00 -5.44
CA ARG A 438 19.33 -9.17 -6.32
C ARG A 438 19.26 -10.43 -7.19
N GLN A 439 18.33 -11.36 -6.89
CA GLN A 439 18.10 -12.55 -7.72
C GLN A 439 17.57 -12.15 -9.11
N ALA A 440 18.45 -12.21 -10.11
CA ALA A 440 18.12 -11.97 -11.50
C ALA A 440 17.61 -13.25 -12.19
N ARG A 441 16.89 -13.11 -13.30
CA ARG A 441 16.56 -14.27 -14.14
C ARG A 441 17.83 -14.82 -14.79
N VAL A 442 17.77 -16.09 -15.20
CA VAL A 442 18.89 -16.74 -15.90
C VAL A 442 19.27 -15.94 -17.15
N GLY A 443 20.53 -15.49 -17.22
CA GLY A 443 21.07 -14.72 -18.33
C GLY A 443 20.99 -13.20 -18.19
N GLU A 444 20.36 -12.68 -17.14
CA GLU A 444 20.32 -11.24 -16.84
C GLU A 444 21.48 -10.86 -15.88
N ALA A 445 22.17 -9.76 -16.16
CA ALA A 445 23.27 -9.27 -15.33
C ALA A 445 22.79 -8.62 -14.02
N MET A 446 21.55 -8.14 -14.00
CA MET A 446 20.94 -7.50 -12.85
C MET A 446 19.43 -7.72 -12.84
N SER A 447 18.86 -7.83 -11.64
CA SER A 447 17.42 -7.87 -11.44
C SER A 447 16.80 -6.50 -11.73
N GLU A 448 15.83 -6.46 -12.65
CA GLU A 448 15.03 -5.25 -12.93
C GLU A 448 14.32 -4.77 -11.64
N SER A 449 13.83 -5.70 -10.79
CA SER A 449 13.20 -5.35 -9.51
C SER A 449 14.16 -4.63 -8.57
N PHE A 450 15.41 -5.08 -8.46
CA PHE A 450 16.42 -4.37 -7.66
C PHE A 450 16.75 -3.01 -8.28
N ALA A 451 16.89 -2.95 -9.61
CA ALA A 451 17.18 -1.71 -10.33
C ALA A 451 16.10 -0.66 -10.11
N TRP A 452 14.82 -1.04 -10.14
CA TRP A 452 13.71 -0.14 -9.83
C TRP A 452 13.70 0.30 -8.36
N THR A 453 13.85 -0.62 -7.40
CA THR A 453 13.62 -0.28 -5.99
C THR A 453 14.82 0.28 -5.25
N HIS A 454 16.01 0.22 -5.83
CA HIS A 454 17.22 0.78 -5.20
C HIS A 454 17.89 1.84 -6.06
N ARG A 455 17.18 2.37 -7.07
CA ARG A 455 17.61 3.57 -7.79
C ARG A 455 17.86 4.71 -6.80
N ASN A 456 18.78 5.61 -7.14
CA ASN A 456 19.25 6.71 -6.29
C ASN A 456 19.99 6.31 -4.98
N ASN A 457 20.02 5.04 -4.60
CA ASN A 457 20.76 4.60 -3.40
C ASN A 457 22.25 4.45 -3.69
N ARG A 458 23.05 4.46 -2.62
CA ARG A 458 24.47 4.04 -2.62
C ARG A 458 24.61 2.67 -1.94
N GLY A 459 25.46 1.80 -2.46
CA GLY A 459 25.67 0.44 -1.96
C GLY A 459 26.88 0.32 -1.05
N LEU A 460 26.67 -0.08 0.21
CA LEU A 460 27.71 -0.38 1.20
C LEU A 460 27.76 -1.88 1.51
N GLY A 461 28.90 -2.50 1.20
CA GLY A 461 29.20 -3.87 1.58
C GLY A 461 29.80 -3.92 2.98
N LEU A 462 29.09 -4.46 3.96
CA LEU A 462 29.47 -4.48 5.37
C LEU A 462 28.95 -5.74 6.09
N ASP A 463 29.85 -6.48 6.75
CA ASP A 463 29.45 -7.58 7.63
C ASP A 463 29.14 -7.08 9.06
N LEU A 464 27.85 -6.95 9.36
CA LEU A 464 27.34 -6.56 10.68
C LEU A 464 27.48 -7.64 11.77
N ARG A 465 27.95 -8.85 11.45
CA ARG A 465 28.24 -9.88 12.46
C ARG A 465 29.62 -9.72 13.07
N SER A 466 30.56 -9.14 12.33
CA SER A 466 31.91 -8.84 12.82
C SER A 466 31.91 -7.69 13.84
N ALA A 467 32.81 -7.76 14.83
CA ALA A 467 32.95 -6.70 15.83
C ALA A 467 33.36 -5.35 15.20
N GLU A 468 34.24 -5.37 14.20
CA GLU A 468 34.64 -4.17 13.46
C GLU A 468 33.51 -3.63 12.59
N GLY A 469 32.73 -4.49 11.94
CA GLY A 469 31.58 -4.07 11.15
C GLY A 469 30.51 -3.38 11.98
N LYS A 470 30.27 -3.86 13.21
CA LYS A 470 29.40 -3.17 14.18
C LYS A 470 29.93 -1.78 14.56
N LYS A 471 31.25 -1.63 14.77
CA LYS A 471 31.86 -0.32 15.05
C LYS A 471 31.67 0.64 13.87
N ILE A 472 31.86 0.17 12.64
CA ILE A 472 31.66 0.96 11.42
C ILE A 472 30.20 1.41 11.32
N PHE A 473 29.25 0.49 11.50
CA PHE A 473 27.82 0.82 11.47
C PHE A 473 27.44 1.82 12.57
N GLY A 474 27.94 1.65 13.80
CA GLY A 474 27.72 2.61 14.87
C GLY A 474 28.24 4.02 14.55
N ARG A 475 29.38 4.13 13.85
CA ARG A 475 29.87 5.42 13.36
C ARG A 475 28.98 6.03 12.28
N LEU A 476 28.40 5.20 11.40
CA LEU A 476 27.42 5.66 10.41
C LEU A 476 26.12 6.14 11.09
N VAL A 477 25.65 5.43 12.13
CA VAL A 477 24.46 5.82 12.91
C VAL A 477 24.61 7.20 13.56
N ALA A 478 25.83 7.53 14.00
CA ALA A 478 26.14 8.86 14.55
C ALA A 478 25.94 10.00 13.53
N GLU A 479 26.03 9.70 12.23
CA GLU A 479 25.94 10.66 11.12
C GLU A 479 24.63 10.52 10.32
N ALA A 480 23.68 9.72 10.80
CA ALA A 480 22.44 9.39 10.12
C ALA A 480 21.21 10.06 10.75
N ASP A 481 20.20 10.31 9.93
CA ASP A 481 18.90 10.82 10.33
C ASP A 481 17.92 9.69 10.66
N ALA A 482 18.03 8.58 9.95
CA ALA A 482 17.21 7.40 10.18
C ALA A 482 17.92 6.08 9.85
N VAL A 483 17.44 5.00 10.49
CA VAL A 483 17.73 3.61 10.16
C VAL A 483 16.42 2.94 9.74
N PHE A 484 16.41 2.30 8.58
CA PHE A 484 15.27 1.54 8.07
C PHE A 484 15.58 0.05 8.11
N ALA A 485 14.63 -0.75 8.60
CA ALA A 485 14.74 -2.20 8.60
C ALA A 485 13.37 -2.87 8.41
N ASN A 486 13.35 -4.10 7.90
CA ASN A 486 12.14 -4.91 7.85
C ASN A 486 12.40 -6.38 8.24
N PHE A 487 13.31 -6.57 9.20
CA PHE A 487 13.66 -7.89 9.67
C PHE A 487 12.57 -8.50 10.54
N LYS A 488 12.65 -9.81 10.74
CA LYS A 488 11.92 -10.46 11.80
C LYS A 488 12.24 -9.76 13.14
N PRO A 489 11.24 -9.43 13.98
CA PRO A 489 11.42 -8.79 15.27
C PRO A 489 12.55 -9.43 16.09
N GLY A 490 13.39 -8.59 16.69
CA GLY A 490 14.57 -9.00 17.48
C GLY A 490 15.86 -9.24 16.69
N THR A 491 15.81 -9.31 15.34
CA THR A 491 17.01 -9.52 14.52
C THR A 491 17.98 -8.34 14.62
N LEU A 492 17.49 -7.10 14.54
CA LEU A 492 18.32 -5.90 14.64
C LEU A 492 18.96 -5.77 16.04
N ALA A 493 18.18 -6.05 17.09
CA ALA A 493 18.69 -6.13 18.45
C ALA A 493 19.76 -7.22 18.63
N ALA A 494 19.59 -8.40 18.02
CA ALA A 494 20.61 -9.45 18.03
C ALA A 494 21.91 -9.07 17.29
N LEU A 495 21.84 -8.12 16.34
CA LEU A 495 23.02 -7.51 15.74
C LEU A 495 23.68 -6.45 16.64
N GLY A 496 23.03 -6.04 17.74
CA GLY A 496 23.53 -5.04 18.69
C GLY A 496 23.07 -3.61 18.38
N PHE A 497 21.94 -3.48 17.68
CA PHE A 497 21.39 -2.19 17.25
C PHE A 497 19.90 -2.06 17.59
N SER A 498 19.50 -2.49 18.79
CA SER A 498 18.19 -2.14 19.33
C SER A 498 17.96 -0.62 19.31
N TYR A 499 16.70 -0.18 19.38
CA TYR A 499 16.42 1.25 19.38
C TYR A 499 17.14 2.01 20.50
N ASP A 500 17.22 1.42 21.70
CA ASP A 500 17.95 2.02 22.82
C ASP A 500 19.45 2.16 22.54
N GLU A 501 20.07 1.17 21.88
CA GLU A 501 21.48 1.23 21.46
C GLU A 501 21.70 2.28 20.37
N LEU A 502 20.83 2.35 19.36
CA LEU A 502 20.88 3.37 18.31
C LEU A 502 20.72 4.78 18.90
N ARG A 503 19.75 4.95 19.81
CA ARG A 503 19.48 6.21 20.50
C ARG A 503 20.63 6.63 21.41
N ALA A 504 21.32 5.68 22.04
CA ALA A 504 22.51 5.96 22.85
C ALA A 504 23.67 6.51 22.00
N ILE A 505 23.78 6.08 20.74
CA ILE A 505 24.74 6.62 19.77
C ILE A 505 24.29 7.98 19.26
N ASN A 506 23.01 8.10 18.87
CA ASN A 506 22.43 9.30 18.28
C ASN A 506 21.01 9.54 18.84
N PRO A 507 20.83 10.47 19.80
CA PRO A 507 19.52 10.76 20.42
C PRO A 507 18.45 11.29 19.44
N ARG A 508 18.86 11.70 18.24
CA ARG A 508 17.98 12.21 17.18
C ARG A 508 17.57 11.13 16.18
N ILE A 509 18.11 9.91 16.26
CA ILE A 509 17.87 8.88 15.25
C ILE A 509 16.40 8.45 15.19
N VAL A 510 15.85 8.38 13.99
CA VAL A 510 14.57 7.70 13.75
C VAL A 510 14.85 6.25 13.38
N LEU A 511 14.24 5.30 14.08
CA LEU A 511 14.22 3.90 13.66
C LEU A 511 12.86 3.62 13.04
N ALA A 512 12.82 3.20 11.79
CA ALA A 512 11.59 2.76 11.14
C ALA A 512 11.69 1.27 10.78
N GLU A 513 10.85 0.47 11.44
CA GLU A 513 10.79 -0.97 11.23
C GLU A 513 9.44 -1.38 10.65
N SER A 514 9.44 -2.44 9.85
CA SER A 514 8.21 -3.16 9.51
C SER A 514 8.40 -4.66 9.60
N SER A 515 7.34 -5.38 9.92
CA SER A 515 7.35 -6.84 9.94
C SER A 515 6.00 -7.42 9.57
N ALA A 516 5.96 -8.71 9.25
CA ALA A 516 4.73 -9.35 8.77
C ALA A 516 3.57 -9.29 9.79
N PHE A 517 3.88 -9.45 11.08
CA PHE A 517 2.89 -9.62 12.15
C PHE A 517 3.15 -8.72 13.37
N GLY A 518 3.87 -7.61 13.21
CA GLY A 518 4.19 -6.75 14.35
C GLY A 518 5.38 -7.25 15.17
N ASP A 519 5.94 -6.35 16.00
CA ASP A 519 7.03 -6.62 16.93
C ASP A 519 6.56 -7.25 18.26
N ALA A 520 5.25 -7.33 18.48
CA ALA A 520 4.62 -7.87 19.68
C ALA A 520 3.56 -8.94 19.39
N GLY A 521 3.15 -9.63 20.46
CA GLY A 521 2.08 -10.62 20.42
C GLY A 521 2.48 -12.02 19.91
N PRO A 522 1.54 -12.99 19.92
CA PRO A 522 1.85 -14.40 19.67
C PRO A 522 2.40 -14.73 18.28
N TRP A 523 2.21 -13.85 17.29
CA TRP A 523 2.63 -14.08 15.90
C TRP A 523 3.90 -13.33 15.51
N SER A 524 4.48 -12.48 16.37
CA SER A 524 5.67 -11.67 16.06
C SER A 524 6.90 -12.51 15.67
N ALA A 525 7.01 -13.72 16.23
CA ALA A 525 8.10 -14.63 15.95
C ALA A 525 7.89 -15.49 14.68
N ARG A 526 6.77 -15.36 13.96
CA ARG A 526 6.49 -16.16 12.76
C ARG A 526 7.32 -15.68 11.58
N LEU A 527 7.70 -16.60 10.70
CA LEU A 527 8.23 -16.24 9.39
C LEU A 527 7.07 -15.73 8.54
N GLY A 528 7.22 -14.54 7.96
CA GLY A 528 6.16 -13.92 7.18
C GLY A 528 6.67 -13.41 5.83
N TYR A 529 5.79 -13.49 4.86
CA TYR A 529 5.91 -12.95 3.50
C TYR A 529 4.51 -12.47 3.09
N GLY A 530 4.42 -11.53 2.15
CA GLY A 530 3.14 -11.01 1.66
C GLY A 530 2.05 -12.06 1.40
N PRO A 531 2.33 -13.19 0.72
CA PRO A 531 1.36 -14.27 0.52
C PRO A 531 0.82 -14.89 1.81
N LEU A 532 1.66 -15.03 2.84
CA LEU A 532 1.26 -15.57 4.15
C LEU A 532 0.46 -14.53 4.95
N VAL A 533 0.80 -13.25 4.80
CA VAL A 533 0.01 -12.14 5.36
C VAL A 533 -1.38 -12.16 4.76
N ARG A 534 -1.52 -12.18 3.42
CA ARG A 534 -2.84 -12.27 2.75
C ARG A 534 -3.68 -13.46 3.20
N ALA A 535 -3.06 -14.62 3.39
CA ALA A 535 -3.74 -15.82 3.88
C ALA A 535 -4.29 -15.62 5.30
N THR A 536 -3.46 -15.10 6.21
CA THR A 536 -3.87 -14.88 7.62
C THR A 536 -4.78 -13.66 7.82
N THR A 537 -4.87 -12.77 6.84
CA THR A 537 -5.65 -11.53 6.88
C THR A 537 -6.90 -11.57 5.99
N GLY A 538 -7.37 -12.75 5.58
CA GLY A 538 -8.70 -12.88 4.96
C GLY A 538 -8.73 -12.55 3.47
N VAL A 539 -7.75 -11.81 2.95
CA VAL A 539 -7.66 -11.42 1.54
C VAL A 539 -7.74 -12.63 0.62
N THR A 540 -7.00 -13.70 0.91
CA THR A 540 -7.04 -14.92 0.10
C THR A 540 -8.44 -15.54 0.05
N ARG A 541 -9.24 -15.45 1.13
CA ARG A 541 -10.63 -15.96 1.16
C ARG A 541 -11.62 -15.04 0.45
N LEU A 542 -11.31 -13.76 0.33
CA LEU A 542 -12.16 -12.78 -0.34
C LEU A 542 -11.93 -12.76 -1.87
N TRP A 543 -10.79 -13.29 -2.33
CA TRP A 543 -10.37 -13.20 -3.71
C TRP A 543 -10.68 -14.49 -4.50
N THR A 544 -11.97 -14.75 -4.72
CA THR A 544 -12.52 -15.96 -5.35
C THR A 544 -13.50 -15.61 -6.48
N SER A 545 -13.73 -16.53 -7.43
CA SER A 545 -14.77 -16.39 -8.47
C SER A 545 -16.18 -16.57 -7.89
N ASP A 546 -17.18 -15.99 -8.54
CA ASP A 546 -18.59 -16.32 -8.29
C ASP A 546 -18.81 -17.80 -8.65
N GLY A 547 -19.38 -18.60 -7.74
CA GLY A 547 -19.59 -20.04 -7.95
C GLY A 547 -18.36 -20.92 -7.71
N ALA A 548 -17.31 -20.39 -7.07
CA ALA A 548 -16.09 -21.13 -6.70
C ALA A 548 -16.31 -22.43 -5.91
N GLU A 549 -17.47 -22.62 -5.27
CA GLU A 549 -17.83 -23.88 -4.60
C GLU A 549 -18.18 -25.01 -5.60
N ASP A 550 -18.57 -24.65 -6.84
CA ASP A 550 -18.99 -25.56 -7.91
C ASP A 550 -17.89 -25.85 -8.96
N GLU A 551 -16.79 -25.07 -9.00
CA GLU A 551 -15.68 -25.21 -9.97
C GLU A 551 -14.67 -26.32 -9.61
N ALA A 552 -15.18 -27.53 -9.31
CA ALA A 552 -14.37 -28.72 -9.01
C ALA A 552 -13.84 -29.42 -10.28
N ASP A 553 -13.28 -28.67 -11.24
CA ASP A 553 -12.61 -29.27 -12.42
C ASP A 553 -11.09 -29.08 -12.33
N GLY A 554 -10.44 -29.93 -11.55
CA GLY A 554 -8.98 -30.12 -11.53
C GLY A 554 -8.12 -29.10 -10.75
N ALA A 555 -8.67 -27.99 -10.24
CA ALA A 555 -7.93 -27.02 -9.42
C ALA A 555 -7.91 -27.40 -7.93
N ARG A 556 -6.77 -27.19 -7.23
CA ARG A 556 -6.63 -27.50 -5.79
C ARG A 556 -7.43 -26.56 -4.88
N HIS A 557 -7.65 -25.32 -5.32
CA HIS A 557 -8.37 -24.28 -4.59
C HIS A 557 -8.83 -23.18 -5.57
N ALA A 558 -9.83 -22.38 -5.16
CA ALA A 558 -10.43 -21.33 -5.99
C ALA A 558 -9.95 -19.90 -5.63
N PHE A 559 -8.69 -19.76 -5.20
CA PHE A 559 -8.12 -18.47 -4.74
C PHE A 559 -7.25 -17.85 -5.82
N TYR A 560 -7.38 -16.54 -6.07
CA TYR A 560 -6.75 -15.86 -7.21
C TYR A 560 -5.80 -14.72 -6.82
N ASP A 561 -5.20 -14.80 -5.62
CA ASP A 561 -4.30 -13.79 -5.05
C ASP A 561 -2.80 -14.11 -5.24
N ALA A 562 -2.44 -15.10 -6.06
CA ALA A 562 -1.06 -15.59 -6.13
C ALA A 562 -0.09 -14.62 -6.84
N THR A 563 -0.61 -13.76 -7.70
CA THR A 563 0.16 -12.87 -8.58
C THR A 563 0.42 -11.50 -7.98
N THR A 564 -0.34 -11.12 -6.96
CA THR A 564 -0.24 -9.81 -6.29
C THR A 564 0.95 -9.75 -5.33
N VAL A 565 1.57 -8.57 -5.29
CA VAL A 565 2.66 -8.17 -4.40
C VAL A 565 2.12 -7.51 -3.12
N PHE A 566 0.84 -7.17 -3.09
CA PHE A 566 0.14 -6.68 -1.91
C PHE A 566 0.38 -7.58 -0.66
N PRO A 567 0.70 -7.04 0.53
CA PRO A 567 0.71 -5.63 0.91
C PRO A 567 2.08 -4.97 0.89
N ASP A 568 3.10 -5.57 0.25
CA ASP A 568 4.50 -5.18 0.47
C ASP A 568 4.79 -3.70 0.08
N HIS A 569 4.23 -3.23 -1.05
CA HIS A 569 4.38 -1.82 -1.46
C HIS A 569 3.63 -0.84 -0.56
N VAL A 570 2.48 -1.25 -0.03
CA VAL A 570 1.65 -0.42 0.85
C VAL A 570 2.31 -0.27 2.21
N VAL A 571 2.80 -1.36 2.81
CA VAL A 571 3.49 -1.27 4.11
C VAL A 571 4.74 -0.39 4.02
N GLY A 572 5.46 -0.39 2.89
CA GLY A 572 6.62 0.48 2.68
C GLY A 572 6.22 1.95 2.77
N ARG A 573 5.10 2.34 2.14
CA ARG A 573 4.55 3.70 2.18
C ARG A 573 3.99 4.08 3.55
N VAL A 574 3.26 3.20 4.22
CA VAL A 574 2.79 3.44 5.59
C VAL A 574 3.98 3.65 6.53
N THR A 575 5.04 2.86 6.37
CA THR A 575 6.29 3.02 7.13
C THR A 575 6.98 4.34 6.79
N ALA A 576 6.96 4.78 5.53
CA ALA A 576 7.49 6.07 5.10
C ALA A 576 6.75 7.26 5.72
N ILE A 577 5.41 7.19 5.79
CA ILE A 577 4.58 8.20 6.47
C ILE A 577 4.97 8.30 7.95
N ALA A 578 5.07 7.15 8.65
CA ALA A 578 5.43 7.12 10.06
C ALA A 578 6.86 7.65 10.29
N ALA A 579 7.82 7.26 9.45
CA ALA A 579 9.20 7.71 9.52
C ALA A 579 9.30 9.23 9.26
N LEU A 580 8.60 9.76 8.26
CA LEU A 580 8.60 11.18 7.98
C LEU A 580 7.90 12.00 9.07
N ALA A 581 6.80 11.50 9.64
CA ALA A 581 6.19 12.11 10.81
C ALA A 581 7.13 12.15 12.01
N ALA A 582 7.92 11.08 12.23
CA ALA A 582 8.95 11.04 13.26
C ALA A 582 10.09 12.05 12.99
N LEU A 583 10.51 12.22 11.73
CA LEU A 583 11.50 13.23 11.32
C LEU A 583 10.99 14.66 11.53
N ILE A 584 9.73 14.93 11.18
CA ILE A 584 9.04 16.21 11.46
C ILE A 584 9.03 16.48 12.96
N HIS A 585 8.61 15.49 13.76
CA HIS A 585 8.60 15.60 15.21
C HIS A 585 10.00 15.86 15.77
N ARG A 586 11.01 15.16 15.26
CA ARG A 586 12.42 15.30 15.67
C ARG A 586 13.00 16.67 15.40
N ASP A 587 12.66 17.27 14.27
CA ASP A 587 13.15 18.60 13.90
C ASP A 587 12.57 19.69 14.83
N ARG A 588 11.39 19.45 15.39
CA ARG A 588 10.76 20.33 16.39
C ARG A 588 11.16 20.02 17.84
N ALA A 589 11.08 18.75 18.24
CA ALA A 589 11.24 18.32 19.63
C ALA A 589 12.67 17.93 20.00
N GLY A 590 13.58 17.86 19.02
CA GLY A 590 14.99 17.56 19.23
C GLY A 590 15.32 16.08 19.45
N ARG A 591 14.33 15.18 19.46
CA ARG A 591 14.47 13.74 19.74
C ARG A 591 13.91 12.86 18.63
N GLY A 592 14.57 11.75 18.34
CA GLY A 592 14.05 10.75 17.42
C GLY A 592 12.88 9.94 17.99
N ALA A 593 12.35 9.01 17.19
CA ALA A 593 11.30 8.07 17.58
C ALA A 593 11.53 6.70 16.93
N HIS A 594 11.00 5.66 17.57
CA HIS A 594 10.89 4.33 16.97
C HIS A 594 9.48 4.15 16.42
N VAL A 595 9.36 3.89 15.12
CA VAL A 595 8.09 3.52 14.49
C VAL A 595 8.16 2.09 13.99
N HIS A 596 7.12 1.31 14.28
CA HIS A 596 7.01 -0.07 13.82
C HIS A 596 5.66 -0.31 13.14
N ILE A 597 5.67 -0.85 11.92
CA ILE A 597 4.46 -1.14 11.14
C ILE A 597 4.29 -2.65 10.90
N SER A 598 3.10 -3.17 11.20
CA SER A 598 2.73 -4.57 10.93
C SER A 598 2.04 -4.69 9.57
N GLN A 599 2.56 -5.53 8.66
CA GLN A 599 1.92 -5.80 7.36
C GLN A 599 0.50 -6.35 7.54
N ALA A 600 0.30 -7.24 8.51
CA ALA A 600 -1.01 -7.82 8.76
C ALA A 600 -2.03 -6.77 9.23
N GLU A 601 -1.59 -5.81 10.04
CA GLU A 601 -2.44 -4.70 10.47
C GLU A 601 -2.71 -3.71 9.34
N VAL A 602 -1.74 -3.48 8.44
CA VAL A 602 -1.97 -2.68 7.22
C VAL A 602 -3.14 -3.24 6.43
N VAL A 603 -3.15 -4.55 6.17
CA VAL A 603 -4.24 -5.20 5.42
C VAL A 603 -5.59 -5.06 6.12
N VAL A 604 -5.64 -5.31 7.43
CA VAL A 604 -6.89 -5.21 8.20
C VAL A 604 -7.45 -3.79 8.17
N ASN A 605 -6.59 -2.77 8.22
CA ASN A 605 -7.03 -1.38 8.13
C ASN A 605 -7.43 -0.96 6.70
N GLN A 606 -6.82 -1.53 5.65
CA GLN A 606 -7.26 -1.26 4.28
C GLN A 606 -8.63 -1.84 3.93
N LEU A 607 -9.08 -2.84 4.70
CA LEU A 607 -10.40 -3.47 4.58
C LEU A 607 -11.31 -3.10 5.77
N ASP A 608 -11.06 -1.98 6.42
CA ASP A 608 -11.69 -1.63 7.70
C ASP A 608 -13.22 -1.66 7.67
N THR A 609 -13.83 -1.11 6.62
CA THR A 609 -15.27 -1.04 6.42
C THR A 609 -15.87 -2.44 6.34
N LEU A 610 -15.21 -3.35 5.62
CA LEU A 610 -15.59 -4.77 5.55
C LEU A 610 -15.49 -5.43 6.93
N TYR A 611 -14.37 -5.24 7.64
CA TYR A 611 -14.15 -5.85 8.95
C TYR A 611 -15.17 -5.38 9.98
N VAL A 612 -15.46 -4.08 10.03
CA VAL A 612 -16.45 -3.50 10.94
C VAL A 612 -17.86 -4.00 10.62
N THR A 613 -18.22 -4.06 9.33
CA THR A 613 -19.51 -4.60 8.89
C THR A 613 -19.66 -6.07 9.32
N GLN A 614 -18.63 -6.89 9.10
CA GLN A 614 -18.63 -8.29 9.50
C GLN A 614 -18.64 -8.50 11.02
N ALA A 615 -17.96 -7.63 11.78
CA ALA A 615 -18.01 -7.64 13.24
C ALA A 615 -19.44 -7.37 13.73
N ALA A 616 -20.10 -6.37 13.17
CA ALA A 616 -21.46 -6.01 13.55
C ALA A 616 -22.49 -7.09 13.16
N LEU A 617 -22.34 -7.71 11.98
CA LEU A 617 -23.14 -8.87 11.56
C LEU A 617 -22.96 -10.06 12.52
N SER A 618 -21.71 -10.40 12.84
CA SER A 618 -21.38 -11.53 13.72
C SER A 618 -21.89 -11.33 15.15
N ALA A 619 -21.95 -10.08 15.62
CA ALA A 619 -22.51 -9.73 16.93
C ALA A 619 -24.05 -9.70 16.95
N GLY A 620 -24.72 -9.95 15.83
CA GLY A 620 -26.19 -9.92 15.74
C GLY A 620 -26.78 -8.52 15.92
N ILE A 621 -26.03 -7.47 15.56
CA ILE A 621 -26.50 -6.08 15.71
C ILE A 621 -27.53 -5.80 14.61
N ALA A 622 -28.78 -5.58 15.03
CA ALA A 622 -29.97 -5.86 14.23
C ALA A 622 -30.30 -4.92 13.04
N GLN A 623 -29.48 -3.91 12.70
CA GLN A 623 -29.80 -3.02 11.58
C GLN A 623 -28.54 -2.64 10.80
N ILE A 624 -28.21 -3.50 9.83
CA ILE A 624 -27.18 -3.23 8.82
C ILE A 624 -27.89 -3.09 7.49
N ARG A 625 -27.58 -2.01 6.77
CA ARG A 625 -27.93 -1.85 5.35
C ARG A 625 -26.63 -1.96 4.58
N GLU A 626 -26.50 -3.01 3.78
CA GLU A 626 -25.31 -3.27 2.97
C GLU A 626 -25.27 -2.35 1.75
N ASP A 627 -24.09 -2.23 1.13
CA ASP A 627 -23.95 -1.59 -0.17
C ASP A 627 -24.63 -2.46 -1.24
N THR A 628 -25.45 -1.84 -2.08
CA THR A 628 -26.19 -2.49 -3.17
C THR A 628 -25.59 -2.19 -4.55
N GLY A 629 -24.42 -1.56 -4.59
CA GLY A 629 -23.63 -1.35 -5.79
C GLY A 629 -23.31 -2.66 -6.50
N LEU A 630 -23.43 -2.66 -7.82
CA LEU A 630 -23.10 -3.80 -8.67
C LEU A 630 -21.85 -3.51 -9.49
N HIS A 631 -20.88 -4.43 -9.43
CA HIS A 631 -19.68 -4.41 -10.24
C HIS A 631 -19.67 -5.62 -11.19
N ALA A 632 -19.73 -5.33 -12.49
CA ALA A 632 -19.80 -6.31 -13.56
C ALA A 632 -18.49 -6.37 -14.34
N VAL A 633 -17.95 -7.59 -14.54
CA VAL A 633 -16.79 -7.85 -15.40
C VAL A 633 -17.33 -8.41 -16.71
N CYS A 634 -17.36 -7.58 -17.75
CA CYS A 634 -18.07 -7.90 -19.00
C CYS A 634 -17.09 -8.15 -20.16
N PRO A 635 -17.24 -9.27 -20.90
CA PRO A 635 -16.39 -9.57 -22.05
C PRO A 635 -16.71 -8.63 -23.20
N CYS A 636 -15.69 -8.24 -23.94
CA CYS A 636 -15.74 -7.29 -25.05
C CYS A 636 -15.34 -7.95 -26.37
N ALA A 637 -15.44 -7.22 -27.47
CA ALA A 637 -14.92 -7.65 -28.76
C ALA A 637 -13.38 -7.72 -28.71
N GLY A 638 -12.83 -8.89 -29.02
CA GLY A 638 -11.39 -9.14 -29.04
C GLY A 638 -11.00 -10.46 -28.39
N ASP A 639 -9.70 -10.69 -28.24
CA ASP A 639 -9.12 -11.87 -27.59
C ASP A 639 -8.81 -11.58 -26.11
N ASP A 640 -9.56 -12.23 -25.21
CA ASP A 640 -9.54 -12.01 -23.75
C ASP A 640 -9.70 -10.52 -23.37
N GLU A 641 -10.61 -9.81 -24.04
CA GLU A 641 -10.87 -8.39 -23.80
C GLU A 641 -12.06 -8.19 -22.87
N TRP A 642 -11.90 -7.31 -21.88
CA TRP A 642 -12.88 -7.11 -20.81
C TRP A 642 -13.05 -5.63 -20.46
N CYS A 643 -14.26 -5.26 -20.02
CA CYS A 643 -14.57 -3.96 -19.46
C CYS A 643 -15.24 -4.17 -18.10
N VAL A 644 -14.81 -3.43 -17.09
CA VAL A 644 -15.49 -3.36 -15.81
C VAL A 644 -16.50 -2.22 -15.85
N ILE A 645 -17.71 -2.48 -15.34
CA ILE A 645 -18.80 -1.50 -15.26
C ILE A 645 -19.32 -1.51 -13.81
N SER A 646 -19.38 -0.35 -13.19
CA SER A 646 -19.91 -0.18 -11.84
C SER A 646 -21.21 0.63 -11.86
N ILE A 647 -22.26 0.10 -11.22
CA ILE A 647 -23.57 0.73 -11.09
C ILE A 647 -23.85 0.84 -9.59
N ARG A 648 -23.68 2.04 -9.04
CA ARG A 648 -23.73 2.30 -7.58
C ARG A 648 -25.09 2.83 -7.12
N SER A 649 -25.90 3.30 -8.05
CA SER A 649 -27.23 3.84 -7.76
C SER A 649 -28.22 3.54 -8.87
N ASP A 650 -29.50 3.68 -8.55
CA ASP A 650 -30.58 3.51 -9.53
C ASP A 650 -30.53 4.61 -10.61
N ASP A 651 -30.04 5.82 -10.26
CA ASP A 651 -29.78 6.88 -11.24
C ASP A 651 -28.66 6.51 -12.22
N GLU A 652 -27.57 5.89 -11.73
CA GLU A 652 -26.52 5.35 -12.60
C GLU A 652 -27.06 4.24 -13.50
N TRP A 653 -27.95 3.39 -12.98
CA TRP A 653 -28.61 2.36 -13.78
C TRP A 653 -29.45 2.97 -14.91
N CYS A 654 -30.30 3.95 -14.61
CA CYS A 654 -31.13 4.62 -15.61
C CYS A 654 -30.29 5.29 -16.72
N ARG A 655 -29.12 5.84 -16.37
CA ARG A 655 -28.19 6.39 -17.37
C ARG A 655 -27.53 5.27 -18.19
N ALA A 656 -27.15 4.16 -17.57
CA ALA A 656 -26.57 3.00 -18.24
C ALA A 656 -27.55 2.38 -19.25
N THR A 657 -28.82 2.22 -18.90
CA THR A 657 -29.83 1.64 -19.81
C THR A 657 -30.05 2.48 -21.06
N SER A 658 -29.89 3.81 -20.95
CA SER A 658 -29.88 4.71 -22.10
C SER A 658 -28.70 4.44 -23.04
N VAL A 659 -27.51 4.15 -22.49
CA VAL A 659 -26.31 3.78 -23.27
C VAL A 659 -26.45 2.41 -23.93
N PHE A 660 -27.22 1.52 -23.30
CA PHE A 660 -27.49 0.19 -23.83
C PHE A 660 -28.58 0.15 -24.90
N ASP A 661 -29.27 1.27 -25.17
CA ASP A 661 -30.47 1.35 -26.01
C ASP A 661 -31.63 0.47 -25.50
N HIS A 662 -31.74 0.32 -24.17
CA HIS A 662 -32.71 -0.55 -23.48
C HIS A 662 -33.35 0.14 -22.27
N LEU A 663 -34.02 1.26 -22.50
CA LEU A 663 -34.66 2.07 -21.44
C LEU A 663 -35.65 1.26 -20.57
N ASP A 664 -36.31 0.26 -21.16
CA ASP A 664 -37.23 -0.65 -20.50
C ASP A 664 -36.60 -1.42 -19.33
N TRP A 665 -35.28 -1.63 -19.34
CA TRP A 665 -34.57 -2.30 -18.25
C TRP A 665 -34.52 -1.48 -16.95
N ALA A 666 -34.72 -0.16 -17.01
CA ALA A 666 -34.78 0.68 -15.81
C ALA A 666 -36.08 0.43 -15.03
N GLU A 667 -37.16 0.08 -15.74
CA GLU A 667 -38.48 -0.18 -15.15
C GLU A 667 -38.72 -1.68 -14.89
N ASP A 668 -37.86 -2.56 -15.41
CA ASP A 668 -37.92 -4.00 -15.16
C ASP A 668 -37.76 -4.28 -13.64
N PRO A 669 -38.76 -4.91 -12.98
CA PRO A 669 -38.70 -5.20 -11.55
C PRO A 669 -37.47 -5.99 -11.10
N ARG A 670 -36.82 -6.72 -12.03
CA ARG A 670 -35.60 -7.48 -11.75
C ARG A 670 -34.37 -6.59 -11.61
N PHE A 671 -34.38 -5.39 -12.18
CA PHE A 671 -33.20 -4.50 -12.27
C PHE A 671 -33.45 -3.07 -11.76
N ALA A 672 -34.69 -2.73 -11.41
CA ALA A 672 -35.09 -1.38 -11.04
C ALA A 672 -34.37 -0.84 -9.78
N THR A 673 -34.07 -1.69 -8.79
CA THR A 673 -33.36 -1.29 -7.55
C THR A 673 -32.02 -2.00 -7.43
N GLY A 674 -31.11 -1.45 -6.62
CA GLY A 674 -29.81 -2.08 -6.32
C GLY A 674 -29.95 -3.50 -5.78
N GLU A 675 -30.86 -3.73 -4.83
CA GLU A 675 -31.13 -5.06 -4.27
C GLU A 675 -31.62 -6.04 -5.34
N ALA A 676 -32.51 -5.58 -6.23
CA ALA A 676 -33.00 -6.40 -7.33
C ALA A 676 -31.87 -6.76 -8.30
N ARG A 677 -31.01 -5.78 -8.68
CA ARG A 677 -29.84 -6.03 -9.55
C ARG A 677 -28.88 -7.05 -8.94
N LEU A 678 -28.64 -7.01 -7.63
CA LEU A 678 -27.80 -8.01 -6.96
C LEU A 678 -28.45 -9.39 -6.94
N ALA A 679 -29.75 -9.49 -6.62
CA ALA A 679 -30.48 -10.75 -6.62
C ALA A 679 -30.53 -11.40 -8.01
N HIS A 680 -30.56 -10.59 -9.07
CA HIS A 680 -30.58 -11.02 -10.47
C HIS A 680 -29.24 -10.79 -11.20
N ARG A 681 -28.13 -10.73 -10.45
CA ARG A 681 -26.79 -10.38 -10.97
C ARG A 681 -26.39 -11.18 -12.21
N GLY A 682 -26.52 -12.50 -12.17
CA GLY A 682 -26.12 -13.37 -13.29
C GLY A 682 -26.87 -13.04 -14.58
N GLU A 683 -28.18 -12.75 -14.48
CA GLU A 683 -28.99 -12.38 -15.64
C GLU A 683 -28.62 -10.99 -16.17
N LEU A 684 -28.51 -9.99 -15.28
CA LEU A 684 -28.14 -8.63 -15.67
C LEU A 684 -26.74 -8.58 -16.30
N VAL A 685 -25.75 -9.24 -15.68
CA VAL A 685 -24.40 -9.34 -16.24
C VAL A 685 -24.43 -10.02 -17.59
N GLY A 686 -25.27 -11.04 -17.80
CA GLY A 686 -25.48 -11.66 -19.11
C GLY A 686 -25.98 -10.69 -20.18
N LEU A 687 -26.99 -9.87 -19.85
CA LEU A 687 -27.56 -8.85 -20.73
C LEU A 687 -26.55 -7.76 -21.08
N VAL A 688 -25.89 -7.18 -20.07
CA VAL A 688 -24.84 -6.16 -20.28
C VAL A 688 -23.67 -6.75 -21.08
N SER A 689 -23.30 -8.01 -20.81
CA SER A 689 -22.25 -8.71 -21.56
C SER A 689 -22.60 -8.89 -23.04
N ALA A 690 -23.86 -9.09 -23.39
CA ALA A 690 -24.28 -9.17 -24.79
C ALA A 690 -24.02 -7.84 -25.51
N TRP A 691 -24.27 -6.70 -24.84
CA TRP A 691 -23.97 -5.38 -25.38
C TRP A 691 -22.46 -5.12 -25.51
N THR A 692 -21.67 -5.44 -24.48
CA THR A 692 -20.20 -5.19 -24.49
C THR A 692 -19.45 -6.06 -25.49
N ARG A 693 -19.89 -7.31 -25.74
CA ARG A 693 -19.24 -8.25 -26.69
C ARG A 693 -19.13 -7.73 -28.12
N THR A 694 -19.94 -6.73 -28.48
CA THR A 694 -19.95 -6.14 -29.83
C THR A 694 -19.06 -4.90 -29.95
N ARG A 695 -18.36 -4.51 -28.88
CA ARG A 695 -17.59 -3.26 -28.77
C ARG A 695 -16.20 -3.53 -28.19
N THR A 696 -15.22 -2.71 -28.54
CA THR A 696 -13.91 -2.76 -27.86
C THR A 696 -14.05 -2.30 -26.40
N PRO A 697 -13.16 -2.74 -25.49
CA PRO A 697 -13.19 -2.32 -24.08
C PRO A 697 -13.19 -0.80 -23.92
N LEU A 698 -12.29 -0.12 -24.63
CA LEU A 698 -12.17 1.34 -24.58
C LEU A 698 -13.47 2.02 -25.04
N ARG A 699 -14.09 1.54 -26.12
CA ARG A 699 -15.32 2.13 -26.63
C ARG A 699 -16.51 1.94 -25.68
N ALA A 700 -16.62 0.77 -25.06
CA ALA A 700 -17.62 0.51 -24.05
C ALA A 700 -17.45 1.45 -22.84
N ALA A 701 -16.22 1.59 -22.35
CA ALA A 701 -15.88 2.48 -21.25
C ALA A 701 -16.19 3.95 -21.58
N GLU A 702 -15.77 4.46 -22.74
CA GLU A 702 -16.03 5.84 -23.18
C GLU A 702 -17.52 6.18 -23.20
N LEU A 703 -18.35 5.28 -23.74
CA LEU A 703 -19.80 5.48 -23.83
C LEU A 703 -20.43 5.60 -22.43
N LEU A 704 -20.07 4.71 -21.51
CA LEU A 704 -20.59 4.71 -20.14
C LEU A 704 -20.06 5.89 -19.32
N GLN A 705 -18.77 6.21 -19.46
CA GLN A 705 -18.14 7.37 -18.81
C GLN A 705 -18.79 8.68 -19.26
N SER A 706 -19.15 8.80 -20.55
CA SER A 706 -19.86 9.99 -21.06
C SER A 706 -21.26 10.17 -20.47
N ALA A 707 -21.88 9.08 -19.98
CA ALA A 707 -23.14 9.09 -19.25
C ALA A 707 -22.96 9.17 -17.72
N GLY A 708 -21.73 9.38 -17.24
CA GLY A 708 -21.42 9.45 -15.81
C GLY A 708 -21.57 8.12 -15.07
N VAL A 709 -21.41 6.99 -15.78
CA VAL A 709 -21.39 5.63 -15.21
C VAL A 709 -19.92 5.13 -15.20
N PRO A 710 -19.34 4.82 -14.02
CA PRO A 710 -17.95 4.39 -13.94
C PRO A 710 -17.71 3.09 -14.73
N ALA A 711 -16.82 3.15 -15.71
CA ALA A 711 -16.42 2.00 -16.51
C ALA A 711 -14.96 2.12 -16.96
N GLY A 712 -14.25 0.98 -17.01
CA GLY A 712 -12.84 0.94 -17.34
C GLY A 712 -12.47 -0.27 -18.20
N PRO A 713 -11.63 -0.10 -19.25
CA PRO A 713 -11.07 -1.22 -19.97
C PRO A 713 -10.10 -2.00 -19.07
N MET A 714 -10.03 -3.31 -19.25
CA MET A 714 -8.99 -4.12 -18.64
C MET A 714 -7.68 -3.93 -19.38
N ASN A 715 -6.76 -3.18 -18.78
CA ASN A 715 -5.41 -3.01 -19.30
C ASN A 715 -4.51 -4.18 -18.89
N ARG A 716 -3.44 -4.41 -19.65
CA ARG A 716 -2.34 -5.34 -19.32
C ARG A 716 -1.08 -4.55 -18.96
N PRO A 717 -0.13 -5.15 -18.21
CA PRO A 717 1.09 -4.46 -17.79
C PRO A 717 1.85 -3.73 -18.92
N PRO A 718 2.04 -4.28 -20.13
CA PRO A 718 2.69 -3.55 -21.23
C PRO A 718 1.88 -2.35 -21.74
N GLU A 719 0.55 -2.43 -21.69
CA GLU A 719 -0.38 -1.41 -22.20
C GLU A 719 -0.43 -0.18 -21.26
N ILE A 720 0.04 -0.31 -20.02
CA ILE A 720 0.12 0.80 -19.04
C ILE A 720 1.00 1.95 -19.56
N LEU A 721 2.08 1.66 -20.31
CA LEU A 721 2.94 2.70 -20.89
C LEU A 721 2.31 3.41 -22.10
N GLU A 722 1.27 2.81 -22.67
CA GLU A 722 0.53 3.33 -23.83
C GLU A 722 -0.76 4.06 -23.40
N ASP A 723 -1.08 4.05 -22.10
CA ASP A 723 -2.28 4.66 -21.56
C ASP A 723 -2.24 6.19 -21.70
N ALA A 724 -3.20 6.73 -22.44
CA ALA A 724 -3.24 8.16 -22.77
C ALA A 724 -3.31 9.07 -21.53
N GLN A 725 -3.90 8.61 -20.42
CA GLN A 725 -3.97 9.42 -19.20
C GLN A 725 -2.63 9.42 -18.47
N LEU A 726 -1.99 8.26 -18.31
CA LEU A 726 -0.69 8.15 -17.65
C LEU A 726 0.43 8.87 -18.43
N ILE A 727 0.36 8.84 -19.77
CA ILE A 727 1.26 9.62 -20.64
C ILE A 727 1.05 11.12 -20.44
N ALA A 728 -0.20 11.61 -20.50
CA ALA A 728 -0.49 13.03 -20.34
C ALA A 728 -0.02 13.59 -18.99
N ARG A 729 -0.04 12.74 -17.96
CA ARG A 729 0.38 13.07 -16.59
C ARG A 729 1.86 12.79 -16.30
N ASN A 730 2.61 12.28 -17.28
CA ASN A 730 4.02 11.92 -17.16
C ASN A 730 4.31 11.03 -15.93
N VAL A 731 3.47 10.02 -15.67
CA VAL A 731 3.62 9.13 -14.50
C VAL A 731 4.95 8.36 -14.55
N TYR A 732 5.41 8.00 -15.75
CA TYR A 732 6.66 7.29 -15.97
C TYR A 732 7.65 8.09 -16.82
N SER A 733 8.93 7.91 -16.53
CA SER A 733 10.06 8.37 -17.34
C SER A 733 11.06 7.24 -17.56
N PRO A 734 11.84 7.26 -18.66
CA PRO A 734 12.86 6.24 -18.89
C PRO A 734 14.05 6.43 -17.94
N MET A 735 14.39 5.38 -17.19
CA MET A 735 15.60 5.25 -16.39
C MET A 735 16.59 4.33 -17.10
N THR A 736 17.80 4.84 -17.39
CA THR A 736 18.88 4.04 -17.97
C THR A 736 19.71 3.39 -16.87
N HIS A 737 19.99 2.10 -17.01
CA HIS A 737 20.87 1.37 -16.10
C HIS A 737 22.02 0.71 -16.86
N PRO A 738 23.30 0.87 -16.45
CA PRO A 738 24.45 0.35 -17.21
C PRO A 738 24.45 -1.17 -17.46
N LEU A 739 23.82 -1.94 -16.57
CA LEU A 739 23.72 -3.40 -16.65
C LEU A 739 22.41 -3.91 -17.31
N ILE A 740 21.56 -3.02 -17.82
CA ILE A 740 20.28 -3.38 -18.43
C ILE A 740 20.19 -2.71 -19.79
N GLU A 741 20.04 -3.51 -20.83
CA GLU A 741 20.09 -3.06 -22.23
C GLU A 741 19.00 -2.03 -22.56
N ASN A 742 17.78 -2.25 -22.06
CA ASN A 742 16.63 -1.42 -22.36
C ASN A 742 16.35 -0.42 -21.22
N PRO A 743 15.98 0.83 -21.53
CA PRO A 743 15.50 1.76 -20.52
C PRO A 743 14.32 1.18 -19.74
N LEU A 744 14.36 1.34 -18.43
CA LEU A 744 13.31 0.90 -17.53
C LEU A 744 12.32 2.05 -17.30
N PRO A 745 10.99 1.84 -17.43
CA PRO A 745 10.02 2.84 -17.01
C PRO A 745 10.09 3.01 -15.48
N ALA A 746 10.30 4.23 -15.02
CA ALA A 746 10.41 4.56 -13.61
C ALA A 746 9.49 5.72 -13.24
N GLU A 747 8.88 5.64 -12.06
CA GLU A 747 7.97 6.65 -11.54
C GLU A 747 8.66 8.02 -11.48
N THR A 748 7.96 9.06 -11.92
CA THR A 748 8.46 10.45 -11.88
C THR A 748 8.28 11.12 -10.53
N GLY A 749 7.64 10.47 -9.57
CA GLY A 749 7.44 10.97 -8.21
C GLY A 749 6.14 10.46 -7.60
N PRO A 750 5.83 10.85 -6.35
CA PRO A 750 4.60 10.39 -5.70
C PRO A 750 3.30 10.85 -6.35
N ALA A 751 3.33 12.04 -6.96
CA ALA A 751 2.25 12.71 -7.67
C ALA A 751 2.85 13.90 -8.46
N PRO A 752 2.10 14.51 -9.39
CA PRO A 752 2.45 15.83 -9.92
C PRO A 752 2.40 16.92 -8.84
N TYR A 753 3.53 17.61 -8.67
CA TYR A 753 3.67 18.78 -7.80
C TYR A 753 3.89 20.04 -8.64
N ARG A 754 3.51 21.21 -8.12
CA ARG A 754 3.82 22.49 -8.74
C ARG A 754 5.28 22.90 -8.50
N HIS A 755 5.84 22.59 -7.33
CA HIS A 755 7.18 23.06 -6.94
C HIS A 755 8.21 21.96 -6.70
N ILE A 756 7.81 20.78 -6.22
CA ILE A 756 8.73 19.65 -6.07
C ILE A 756 9.11 19.08 -7.46
N PRO A 757 10.40 18.98 -7.79
CA PRO A 757 10.83 18.44 -9.08
C PRO A 757 10.57 16.93 -9.20
N PRO A 758 10.50 16.38 -10.43
CA PRO A 758 10.43 14.94 -10.65
C PRO A 758 11.59 14.18 -9.98
N ALA A 759 11.30 12.95 -9.56
CA ALA A 759 12.23 12.04 -8.91
C ALA A 759 13.52 11.85 -9.71
N ARG A 760 14.64 11.79 -8.98
CA ARG A 760 15.94 11.44 -9.56
C ARG A 760 15.86 10.04 -10.17
N GLN A 761 16.61 9.80 -11.25
CA GLN A 761 16.64 8.50 -11.94
C GLN A 761 18.08 7.97 -12.06
N ALA A 762 18.86 8.10 -10.98
CA ALA A 762 20.21 7.54 -10.94
C ALA A 762 20.14 6.01 -10.78
N PRO A 763 21.01 5.24 -11.47
CA PRO A 763 20.94 3.79 -11.47
C PRO A 763 21.16 3.21 -10.06
N ALA A 764 20.51 2.08 -9.76
CA ALA A 764 20.74 1.34 -8.53
C ALA A 764 22.19 0.83 -8.44
N PRO A 765 22.77 0.71 -7.23
CA PRO A 765 24.17 0.34 -7.07
C PRO A 765 24.39 -1.18 -7.22
N ARG A 766 25.54 -1.55 -7.80
CA ARG A 766 26.10 -2.90 -7.66
C ARG A 766 26.39 -3.22 -6.18
N PRO A 767 26.47 -4.51 -5.78
CA PRO A 767 26.83 -4.86 -4.41
C PRO A 767 28.14 -4.18 -3.99
N GLY A 768 28.11 -3.42 -2.89
CA GLY A 768 29.30 -2.73 -2.35
C GLY A 768 29.93 -1.68 -3.28
N GLN A 769 29.22 -1.20 -4.30
CA GLN A 769 29.75 -0.26 -5.29
C GLN A 769 30.39 0.98 -4.66
N ASP A 770 29.78 1.52 -3.61
CA ASP A 770 30.14 2.82 -3.03
C ASP A 770 30.88 2.66 -1.69
N THR A 771 31.26 1.44 -1.31
CA THR A 771 31.88 1.11 -0.01
C THR A 771 33.08 1.99 0.31
N VAL A 772 34.02 2.11 -0.64
CA VAL A 772 35.26 2.90 -0.46
C VAL A 772 34.94 4.39 -0.35
N GLU A 773 34.01 4.89 -1.17
CA GLU A 773 33.61 6.29 -1.16
C GLU A 773 32.92 6.66 0.17
N ILE A 774 32.00 5.83 0.64
CA ILE A 774 31.28 6.03 1.90
C ILE A 774 32.27 6.03 3.08
N CYS A 775 33.17 5.05 3.15
CA CYS A 775 34.15 4.97 4.23
C CYS A 775 35.10 6.18 4.23
N ARG A 776 35.47 6.69 3.06
CA ARG A 776 36.33 7.88 2.95
C ARG A 776 35.58 9.17 3.29
N ASN A 777 34.45 9.40 2.63
CA ASN A 777 33.78 10.71 2.64
C ASN A 777 32.87 10.91 3.86
N VAL A 778 32.25 9.83 4.35
CA VAL A 778 31.37 9.90 5.53
C VAL A 778 32.16 9.61 6.80
N LEU A 779 33.02 8.59 6.79
CA LEU A 779 33.75 8.15 7.99
C LEU A 779 35.19 8.68 8.09
N GLY A 780 35.69 9.42 7.10
CA GLY A 780 37.07 9.95 7.13
C GLY A 780 38.15 8.87 7.24
N MET A 781 37.87 7.63 6.82
CA MET A 781 38.84 6.53 6.89
C MET A 781 39.91 6.71 5.81
N ASN A 782 41.17 6.41 6.16
CA ASN A 782 42.26 6.41 5.20
C ASN A 782 42.23 5.15 4.33
N THR A 783 42.89 5.20 3.17
CA THR A 783 42.91 4.08 2.21
C THR A 783 43.47 2.78 2.79
N ALA A 784 44.46 2.84 3.69
CA ALA A 784 45.09 1.65 4.26
C ALA A 784 44.13 0.90 5.20
N ASP A 785 43.37 1.62 6.02
CA ASP A 785 42.36 1.03 6.91
C ASP A 785 41.21 0.41 6.12
N ILE A 786 40.75 1.09 5.06
CA ILE A 786 39.70 0.57 4.17
C ILE A 786 40.18 -0.73 3.51
N GLN A 787 41.39 -0.75 2.94
CA GLN A 787 41.93 -1.94 2.30
C GLN A 787 42.07 -3.09 3.29
N ARG A 788 42.60 -2.84 4.49
CA ARG A 788 42.69 -3.86 5.54
C ARG A 788 41.31 -4.47 5.87
N LEU A 789 40.28 -3.64 6.00
CA LEU A 789 38.92 -4.12 6.30
C LEU A 789 38.30 -4.92 5.15
N ILE A 790 38.67 -4.62 3.90
CA ILE A 790 38.28 -5.42 2.72
C ILE A 790 39.01 -6.77 2.72
N ASP A 791 40.31 -6.78 2.99
CA ASP A 791 41.13 -8.00 3.07
C ASP A 791 40.63 -8.91 4.21
N ASP A 792 40.24 -8.32 5.34
CA ASP A 792 39.63 -8.97 6.51
C ASP A 792 38.17 -9.40 6.26
N ARG A 793 37.60 -9.11 5.09
CA ARG A 793 36.19 -9.37 4.71
C ARG A 793 35.14 -8.73 5.63
N VAL A 794 35.52 -7.67 6.34
CA VAL A 794 34.58 -6.83 7.10
C VAL A 794 33.81 -5.91 6.16
N LEU A 795 34.51 -5.38 5.16
CA LEU A 795 33.96 -4.61 4.04
C LEU A 795 34.08 -5.43 2.76
N PHE A 796 33.25 -5.12 1.76
CA PHE A 796 33.49 -5.57 0.39
C PHE A 796 33.11 -4.47 -0.62
N GLY A 797 33.85 -4.42 -1.73
CA GLY A 797 33.58 -3.53 -2.85
C GLY A 797 32.89 -4.28 -4.00
N ALA A 798 32.45 -3.53 -5.01
CA ALA A 798 32.10 -4.15 -6.29
C ALA A 798 33.34 -4.86 -6.87
N THR A 799 33.21 -6.14 -7.21
CA THR A 799 34.26 -6.89 -7.91
C THR A 799 34.30 -6.44 -9.37
N ASP A 800 35.51 -6.28 -9.93
CA ASP A 800 35.71 -5.92 -11.34
C ASP A 800 35.31 -7.05 -12.31
N ASP A 801 35.15 -8.28 -11.81
CA ASP A 801 34.67 -9.43 -12.56
C ASP A 801 33.16 -9.65 -12.33
N ALA A 802 32.32 -9.02 -13.15
CA ALA A 802 30.91 -9.38 -13.33
C ALA A 802 30.44 -9.08 -14.76
#